data_AF-A0A815MXP5-F1
#
_entry.id   AF-A0A815MXP5-F1
#
_cell.length_a   1.000
_cell.length_b   1.000
_cell.length_c   1.000
_cell.angle_alpha   90.00
_cell.angle_beta   90.00
_cell.angle_gamma   90.00
#
_symmetry.space_group_name_H-M   'P 1'
#
loop_
_entity.id
_entity.type
_entity.pdbx_description
1 polymer ?
#
loop_
_entity_poly.entity_id
_entity_poly.type
_entity_poly.pdbx_seq_one_letter_code
_entity_poly.pdbx_strand_id
1 'polypeptide(L)'
;MSTLYQNSYFSCNENLNETNGFINSKELPISSRSDMKHARRIIVKLGTALITRENEDGLAIGCLASTVEQVSQLQNEGRQMLLVTSGAVAIGRQGLQKEAMMTMTMRKSLSVKDILQNSRLAIQRQACAAFGQNDLMSFYEHMFQQYNIGVAQVLVTKSDFYNIDSRKNLQATLNELLKLNIIPILNTNDSVAPCTDTDTEVTAAKDEIVINDNDSLAARIAVLISADLLLIMSDVNGLYTGPSTLEGSKLLHTFCPKQDLQLISFEARSKLGTGGIESKVKCASWALDHNVAVVISNGQIHKAILNIIDGKKIGTFFTNVPAGTLPVDVQALKVRDGSRLLQTLTAEQRKTIINKMASNLIEYSKDILQANKQDLEEAMKEGLKESLLNRLGLSEKKLETLSIGLQQIAEKTDILGQVVRQTRLADGIMLKQITVPIGVLLVIFESRPDSLPQIVALSICSGNGLLLKGGSEAKYSNEILTKLMQDALEPFVPRDTIVLINTREQVADLLQLGKYIDLVIPRGSNELVRSIQKQSVQIPVLGHAEGICHVFIDKDADLDMALRVASSHYAKETTEWLIRHNIKFISKEVNPPKVPKARPIEDFWSMLADKLSTFCPKAFRPPVISHGEHQQRLYSTKMSNYEGIHA
;
A
#
# COMPACT_ATOMS: atom_id res chain seq x y z
N MET A 1 22.28 42.34 -35.07
CA MET A 1 23.70 42.64 -34.82
C MET A 1 23.77 43.80 -33.83
N SER A 2 24.74 43.76 -32.90
CA SER A 2 25.03 44.68 -31.80
C SER A 2 24.04 44.71 -30.63
N THR A 3 24.19 43.80 -29.67
CA THR A 3 24.69 44.11 -28.31
C THR A 3 24.66 42.83 -27.46
N LEU A 4 25.61 42.74 -26.52
CA LEU A 4 25.81 41.68 -25.52
C LEU A 4 26.72 40.51 -25.92
N TYR A 5 27.98 40.85 -26.20
CA TYR A 5 29.14 40.04 -25.83
C TYR A 5 30.17 40.99 -25.23
N GLN A 6 30.45 40.88 -23.93
CA GLN A 6 31.80 40.99 -23.36
C GLN A 6 31.82 40.86 -21.83
N ASN A 7 32.69 39.94 -21.40
CA ASN A 7 33.44 39.87 -20.14
C ASN A 7 32.64 39.42 -18.90
N SER A 8 33.13 38.48 -18.06
CA SER A 8 34.52 38.23 -17.67
C SER A 8 34.72 36.83 -17.06
N TYR A 9 35.90 36.25 -17.30
CA TYR A 9 36.50 35.09 -16.62
C TYR A 9 36.96 35.43 -15.17
N PHE A 10 37.29 34.37 -14.38
CA PHE A 10 37.80 34.27 -12.98
C PHE A 10 36.71 34.03 -11.91
N SER A 11 36.81 33.13 -10.92
CA SER A 11 37.84 32.18 -10.46
C SER A 11 37.18 31.05 -9.63
N CYS A 12 37.85 29.90 -9.49
CA CYS A 12 37.54 28.90 -8.45
C CYS A 12 37.93 29.45 -7.06
N ASN A 13 37.00 29.48 -6.11
CA ASN A 13 37.05 28.77 -4.82
C ASN A 13 36.03 29.33 -3.79
N GLU A 14 35.45 28.38 -3.06
CA GLU A 14 34.96 28.44 -1.67
C GLU A 14 33.70 29.24 -1.28
N ASN A 15 32.84 28.51 -0.56
CA ASN A 15 31.84 28.93 0.43
C ASN A 15 30.59 29.69 -0.06
N LEU A 16 29.53 28.92 -0.33
CA LEU A 16 28.14 29.39 -0.21
C LEU A 16 27.29 28.32 0.49
N ASN A 17 27.42 28.28 1.83
CA ASN A 17 26.29 28.01 2.69
C ASN A 17 25.53 29.34 2.79
N GLU A 18 24.40 29.49 2.11
CA GLU A 18 23.22 30.19 2.61
C GLU A 18 22.03 30.11 1.63
N THR A 19 20.99 29.41 2.11
CA THR A 19 19.57 29.78 2.04
C THR A 19 18.96 30.15 0.68
N ASN A 20 18.45 29.11 -0.01
CA ASN A 20 17.17 29.20 -0.71
C ASN A 20 16.34 27.94 -0.43
N GLY A 21 15.17 28.15 0.18
CA GLY A 21 14.29 27.12 0.72
C GLY A 21 13.58 26.30 -0.35
N PHE A 22 14.25 25.25 -0.82
CA PHE A 22 13.61 24.00 -1.18
C PHE A 22 14.16 22.93 -0.25
N ILE A 23 13.35 22.52 0.73
CA ILE A 23 13.61 21.29 1.47
C ILE A 23 13.55 20.18 0.42
N ASN A 24 14.72 19.71 -0.01
CA ASN A 24 14.89 18.46 -0.74
C ASN A 24 14.42 17.34 0.21
N SER A 25 13.11 17.06 0.19
CA SER A 25 12.58 15.82 0.71
C SER A 25 13.18 14.71 -0.14
N LYS A 26 14.23 14.05 0.38
CA LYS A 26 14.55 12.71 -0.08
C LYS A 26 13.30 11.87 0.22
N GLU A 27 12.46 11.67 -0.80
CA GLU A 27 11.37 10.70 -0.74
C GLU A 27 11.98 9.37 -0.26
N LEU A 28 11.39 8.78 0.76
CA LEU A 28 11.84 7.50 1.33
C LEU A 28 11.86 6.43 0.21
N PRO A 29 12.84 5.50 0.21
CA PRO A 29 12.92 4.46 -0.81
C PRO A 29 11.63 3.61 -0.82
N ILE A 30 11.19 3.22 -2.01
CA ILE A 30 10.00 2.38 -2.22
C ILE A 30 10.17 1.07 -1.42
N SER A 31 9.35 0.92 -0.39
CA SER A 31 9.48 -0.17 0.59
C SER A 31 8.36 -1.20 0.48
N SER A 32 7.21 -0.77 -0.03
CA SER A 32 5.99 -1.55 -0.24
C SER A 32 5.45 -1.37 -1.67
N ARG A 33 4.55 -2.26 -2.11
CA ARG A 33 3.91 -2.13 -3.43
C ARG A 33 3.02 -0.89 -3.52
N SER A 34 2.40 -0.43 -2.44
CA SER A 34 1.66 0.85 -2.41
C SER A 34 2.52 2.06 -2.78
N ASP A 35 3.82 2.00 -2.49
CA ASP A 35 4.72 3.11 -2.69
C ASP A 35 5.11 3.26 -4.19
N MET A 36 4.89 2.21 -5.01
CA MET A 36 5.24 2.22 -6.43
C MET A 36 4.52 3.30 -7.22
N LYS A 37 3.31 3.70 -6.80
CA LYS A 37 2.55 4.80 -7.42
C LYS A 37 3.27 6.15 -7.32
N HIS A 38 4.19 6.29 -6.37
CA HIS A 38 4.98 7.50 -6.15
C HIS A 38 6.31 7.50 -6.91
N ALA A 39 6.68 6.41 -7.59
CA ALA A 39 7.91 6.32 -8.37
C ALA A 39 7.94 7.36 -9.49
N ARG A 40 8.88 8.31 -9.46
CA ARG A 40 9.00 9.38 -10.46
C ARG A 40 9.92 8.97 -11.59
N ARG A 41 11.07 8.36 -11.27
CA ARG A 41 12.08 7.93 -12.24
C ARG A 41 12.06 6.41 -12.37
N ILE A 42 11.60 5.92 -13.52
CA ILE A 42 11.32 4.50 -13.75
C ILE A 42 12.13 4.00 -14.93
N ILE A 43 12.86 2.91 -14.73
CA ILE A 43 13.58 2.21 -15.79
C ILE A 43 12.84 0.94 -16.13
N VAL A 44 12.58 0.73 -17.42
CA VAL A 44 11.99 -0.51 -17.95
C VAL A 44 13.04 -1.22 -18.79
N LYS A 45 13.48 -2.39 -18.33
CA LYS A 45 14.34 -3.27 -19.10
C LYS A 45 13.49 -4.28 -19.85
N LEU A 46 13.73 -4.42 -21.15
CA LEU A 46 13.12 -5.41 -22.02
C LEU A 46 14.11 -6.52 -22.37
N GLY A 47 13.76 -7.76 -22.04
CA GLY A 47 14.52 -8.95 -22.43
C GLY A 47 14.42 -9.29 -23.92
N THR A 48 15.42 -9.98 -24.47
CA THR A 48 15.48 -10.41 -25.88
C THR A 48 14.24 -11.21 -26.31
N ALA A 49 13.75 -12.11 -25.46
CA ALA A 49 12.57 -12.95 -25.72
C ALA A 49 11.25 -12.17 -25.81
N LEU A 50 11.21 -10.93 -25.33
CA LEU A 50 10.03 -10.05 -25.47
C LEU A 50 10.07 -9.21 -26.74
N ILE A 51 11.27 -9.03 -27.32
CA ILE A 51 11.49 -8.20 -28.51
C ILE A 51 11.48 -9.06 -29.77
N THR A 52 11.91 -10.32 -29.68
CA THR A 52 11.97 -11.29 -30.77
C THR A 52 10.87 -12.35 -30.63
N ARG A 53 10.37 -12.88 -31.75
CA ARG A 53 9.43 -14.01 -31.74
C ARG A 53 10.15 -15.32 -31.37
N GLU A 54 9.39 -16.34 -30.92
CA GLU A 54 9.91 -17.61 -30.38
C GLU A 54 10.88 -18.37 -31.31
N ASN A 55 10.82 -18.14 -32.63
CA ASN A 55 11.70 -18.76 -33.63
C ASN A 55 12.85 -17.85 -34.12
N GLU A 56 13.14 -16.73 -33.44
CA GLU A 56 14.00 -15.64 -33.95
C GLU A 56 13.49 -15.01 -35.28
N ASP A 57 12.25 -15.33 -35.68
CA ASP A 57 11.62 -14.86 -36.91
C ASP A 57 10.94 -13.49 -36.72
N GLY A 58 11.76 -12.46 -36.57
CA GLY A 58 11.33 -11.07 -36.58
C GLY A 58 10.85 -10.53 -35.23
N LEU A 59 10.34 -9.31 -35.29
CA LEU A 59 9.95 -8.54 -34.11
C LEU A 59 8.62 -9.02 -33.51
N ALA A 60 8.59 -9.12 -32.19
CA ALA A 60 7.39 -9.29 -31.39
C ALA A 60 6.67 -7.94 -31.22
N ILE A 61 6.17 -7.39 -32.34
CA ILE A 61 5.56 -6.06 -32.43
C ILE A 61 4.45 -5.85 -31.39
N GLY A 62 3.64 -6.87 -31.10
CA GLY A 62 2.57 -6.75 -30.10
C GLY A 62 3.07 -6.48 -28.68
N CYS A 63 4.15 -7.16 -28.25
CA CYS A 63 4.77 -6.91 -26.95
C CYS A 63 5.45 -5.54 -26.91
N LEU A 64 6.11 -5.16 -28.00
CA LEU A 64 6.75 -3.85 -28.15
C LEU A 64 5.73 -2.72 -28.07
N ALA A 65 4.65 -2.78 -28.86
CA ALA A 65 3.58 -1.80 -28.88
C ALA A 65 2.88 -1.68 -27.53
N SER A 66 2.58 -2.81 -26.88
CA SER A 66 2.01 -2.85 -25.52
C SER A 66 2.93 -2.18 -24.49
N THR A 67 4.25 -2.36 -24.62
CA THR A 67 5.22 -1.69 -23.73
C THR A 67 5.26 -0.19 -24.01
N VAL A 68 5.35 0.22 -25.27
CA VAL A 68 5.38 1.62 -25.67
C VAL A 68 4.13 2.34 -25.18
N GLU A 69 2.94 1.77 -25.39
CA GLU A 69 1.67 2.35 -24.90
C GLU A 69 1.70 2.62 -23.38
N GLN A 70 2.13 1.64 -22.60
CA GLN A 70 2.20 1.76 -21.14
C GLN A 70 3.26 2.78 -20.69
N VAL A 71 4.44 2.77 -21.31
CA VAL A 71 5.52 3.72 -21.01
C VAL A 71 5.11 5.14 -21.41
N SER A 72 4.47 5.31 -22.56
CA SER A 72 3.94 6.58 -23.03
C SER A 72 2.88 7.15 -22.10
N GLN A 73 1.98 6.30 -21.58
CA GLN A 73 0.99 6.72 -20.60
C GLN A 73 1.67 7.29 -19.35
N LEU A 74 2.66 6.58 -18.80
CA LEU A 74 3.38 7.01 -17.59
C LEU A 74 4.21 8.27 -17.81
N GLN A 75 4.84 8.41 -18.98
CA GLN A 75 5.55 9.62 -19.35
C GLN A 75 4.59 10.83 -19.39
N ASN A 76 3.40 10.65 -19.98
CA ASN A 76 2.38 11.69 -20.06
C ASN A 76 1.75 12.03 -18.70
N GLU A 77 1.79 11.11 -17.74
CA GLU A 77 1.44 11.38 -16.33
C GLU A 77 2.51 12.21 -15.59
N GLY A 78 3.63 12.55 -16.25
CA GLY A 78 4.71 13.37 -15.70
C GLY A 78 5.85 12.58 -15.07
N ARG A 79 5.94 11.28 -15.33
CA ARG A 79 7.05 10.43 -14.86
C ARG A 79 8.22 10.48 -15.83
N GLN A 80 9.43 10.27 -15.31
CA GLN A 80 10.67 10.19 -16.09
C GLN A 80 10.95 8.73 -16.46
N MET A 81 10.61 8.35 -17.69
CA MET A 81 10.81 6.99 -18.18
C MET A 81 12.15 6.83 -18.90
N LEU A 82 12.77 5.66 -18.73
CA LEU A 82 13.96 5.23 -19.46
C LEU A 82 13.82 3.76 -19.85
N LEU A 83 14.27 3.43 -21.07
CA LEU A 83 14.20 2.07 -21.60
C LEU A 83 15.59 1.48 -21.74
N VAL A 84 15.77 0.24 -21.29
CA VAL A 84 16.96 -0.58 -21.58
C VAL A 84 16.52 -1.76 -22.43
N THR A 85 17.05 -1.85 -23.64
CA THR A 85 16.56 -2.77 -24.68
C THR A 85 17.55 -3.89 -24.94
N SER A 86 17.12 -4.98 -25.58
CA SER A 86 17.95 -6.12 -25.97
C SER A 86 17.58 -6.59 -27.38
N GLY A 87 18.22 -7.64 -27.91
CA GLY A 87 17.77 -8.30 -29.14
C GLY A 87 18.23 -7.70 -30.47
N ALA A 88 19.03 -6.62 -30.47
CA ALA A 88 19.61 -6.04 -31.69
C ALA A 88 20.38 -7.07 -32.53
N VAL A 89 21.23 -7.89 -31.90
CA VAL A 89 22.00 -8.94 -32.58
C VAL A 89 21.10 -9.98 -33.26
N ALA A 90 19.98 -10.36 -32.64
CA ALA A 90 19.06 -11.36 -33.18
C ALA A 90 18.33 -10.82 -34.41
N ILE A 91 17.80 -9.60 -34.34
CA ILE A 91 17.14 -8.93 -35.47
C ILE A 91 18.12 -8.70 -36.62
N GLY A 92 19.32 -8.21 -36.33
CA GLY A 92 20.29 -7.95 -37.37
C GLY A 92 20.85 -9.22 -38.02
N ARG A 93 20.95 -10.33 -37.29
CA ARG A 93 21.28 -11.63 -37.90
C ARG A 93 20.26 -12.01 -38.96
N GLN A 94 18.97 -11.87 -38.67
CA GLN A 94 17.91 -12.18 -39.61
C GLN A 94 17.92 -11.22 -40.81
N GLY A 95 18.02 -9.91 -40.56
CA GLY A 95 18.07 -8.88 -41.60
C GLY A 95 19.25 -9.10 -42.55
N LEU A 96 20.45 -9.33 -42.01
CA LEU A 96 21.64 -9.59 -42.82
C LEU A 96 21.60 -10.96 -43.53
N GLN A 97 20.98 -11.99 -42.95
CA GLN A 97 20.76 -13.26 -43.65
C GLN A 97 19.84 -13.09 -44.85
N LYS A 98 18.77 -12.28 -44.71
CA LYS A 98 17.85 -11.95 -45.80
C LYS A 98 18.56 -11.17 -46.91
N GLU A 99 19.30 -10.12 -46.55
CA GLU A 99 20.13 -9.34 -47.48
C GLU A 99 21.18 -10.19 -48.20
N ALA A 100 21.84 -11.10 -47.46
CA ALA A 100 22.81 -12.03 -48.02
C ALA A 100 22.17 -13.00 -49.02
N MET A 101 20.97 -13.54 -48.73
CA MET A 101 20.23 -14.39 -49.67
C MET A 101 19.82 -13.63 -50.95
N MET A 102 19.34 -12.39 -50.80
CA MET A 102 19.01 -11.53 -51.95
C MET A 102 20.25 -11.25 -52.82
N THR A 103 21.37 -10.96 -52.18
CA THR A 103 22.66 -10.69 -52.85
C THR A 103 23.24 -11.94 -53.51
N MET A 104 23.11 -13.13 -52.90
CA MET A 104 23.55 -14.39 -53.50
C MET A 104 22.81 -14.73 -54.79
N THR A 105 21.53 -14.37 -54.89
CA THR A 105 20.74 -14.63 -56.10
C THR A 105 21.26 -13.81 -57.29
N MET A 106 21.73 -12.57 -57.05
CA MET A 106 22.43 -11.76 -58.05
C MET A 106 23.87 -12.21 -58.32
N ARG A 107 24.61 -12.63 -57.28
CA ARG A 107 26.01 -13.07 -57.41
C ARG A 107 26.15 -14.45 -58.07
N LYS A 108 25.19 -15.36 -57.87
CA LYS A 108 25.13 -16.67 -58.56
C LYS A 108 25.08 -16.55 -60.08
N SER A 109 24.52 -15.45 -60.60
CA SER A 109 24.49 -15.12 -62.03
C SER A 109 25.86 -14.69 -62.58
N LEU A 110 26.82 -14.34 -61.71
CA LEU A 110 28.06 -13.65 -62.09
C LEU A 110 29.35 -14.40 -61.70
N SER A 111 29.32 -15.39 -60.80
CA SER A 111 30.49 -16.24 -60.50
C SER A 111 30.10 -17.64 -60.05
N VAL A 112 30.51 -18.65 -60.83
CA VAL A 112 30.16 -20.07 -60.63
C VAL A 112 31.18 -20.82 -59.74
N LYS A 113 32.37 -20.25 -59.48
CA LYS A 113 33.50 -21.03 -58.94
C LYS A 113 33.63 -21.11 -57.41
N ASP A 114 32.97 -20.23 -56.64
CA ASP A 114 33.27 -20.12 -55.19
C ASP A 114 32.19 -20.69 -54.23
N ILE A 115 31.15 -21.35 -54.75
CA ILE A 115 29.88 -21.50 -53.99
C ILE A 115 29.71 -22.83 -53.23
N LEU A 116 30.47 -23.88 -53.54
CA LEU A 116 30.19 -25.22 -53.00
C LEU A 116 30.77 -25.53 -51.61
N GLN A 117 31.48 -24.61 -50.95
CA GLN A 117 32.16 -24.91 -49.67
C GLN A 117 31.63 -24.22 -48.40
N ASN A 118 30.74 -23.21 -48.46
CA ASN A 118 30.34 -22.47 -47.26
C ASN A 118 28.83 -22.59 -46.94
N SER A 119 28.46 -23.75 -46.42
CA SER A 119 27.25 -23.94 -45.63
C SER A 119 27.27 -23.02 -44.39
N ARG A 120 26.30 -22.10 -44.32
CA ARG A 120 26.13 -21.01 -43.33
C ARG A 120 27.22 -19.92 -43.40
N LEU A 121 26.91 -18.79 -44.04
CA LEU A 121 27.67 -17.56 -43.86
C LEU A 121 27.73 -17.21 -42.36
N ALA A 122 28.91 -17.31 -41.77
CA ALA A 122 29.16 -16.84 -40.41
C ALA A 122 29.18 -15.31 -40.42
N ILE A 123 28.01 -14.69 -40.23
CA ILE A 123 27.90 -13.23 -40.13
C ILE A 123 28.47 -12.80 -38.77
N GLN A 124 29.37 -11.82 -38.79
CA GLN A 124 30.01 -11.29 -37.58
C GLN A 124 28.96 -10.69 -36.62
N ARG A 125 29.10 -10.97 -35.32
CA ARG A 125 28.17 -10.49 -34.28
C ARG A 125 28.06 -8.97 -34.27
N GLN A 126 29.17 -8.25 -34.44
CA GLN A 126 29.22 -6.78 -34.47
C GLN A 126 28.37 -6.21 -35.61
N ALA A 127 28.45 -6.81 -36.79
CA ALA A 127 27.65 -6.38 -37.94
C ALA A 127 26.16 -6.61 -37.69
N CYS A 128 25.79 -7.76 -37.10
CA CYS A 128 24.42 -8.03 -36.67
C CYS A 128 23.94 -7.01 -35.62
N ALA A 129 24.78 -6.67 -34.64
CA ALA A 129 24.45 -5.66 -33.64
C ALA A 129 24.18 -4.30 -34.30
N ALA A 130 25.07 -3.83 -35.17
CA ALA A 130 24.95 -2.54 -35.84
C ALA A 130 23.68 -2.44 -36.69
N PHE A 131 23.40 -3.47 -37.51
CA PHE A 131 22.21 -3.51 -38.36
C PHE A 131 20.92 -3.54 -37.53
N GLY A 132 20.81 -4.49 -36.59
CA GLY A 132 19.58 -4.63 -35.82
C GLY A 132 19.34 -3.49 -34.82
N GLN A 133 20.39 -2.80 -34.38
CA GLN A 133 20.27 -1.63 -33.52
C GLN A 133 19.65 -0.44 -34.26
N ASN A 134 19.97 -0.26 -35.55
CA ASN A 134 19.34 0.73 -36.41
C ASN A 134 17.83 0.45 -36.55
N ASP A 135 17.49 -0.79 -36.90
CA ASP A 135 16.10 -1.19 -37.11
C ASP A 135 15.26 -1.03 -35.84
N LEU A 136 15.76 -1.52 -34.70
CA LEU A 136 15.09 -1.37 -33.41
C LEU A 136 14.84 0.09 -33.05
N MET A 137 15.84 0.95 -33.22
CA MET A 137 15.69 2.36 -32.88
C MET A 137 14.65 3.03 -33.77
N SER A 138 14.62 2.71 -35.07
CA SER A 138 13.59 3.21 -35.98
C SER A 138 12.18 2.78 -35.54
N PHE A 139 11.99 1.53 -35.09
CA PHE A 139 10.70 1.09 -34.57
C PHE A 139 10.27 1.86 -33.31
N TYR A 140 11.19 2.06 -32.36
CA TYR A 140 10.88 2.83 -31.16
C TYR A 140 10.52 4.28 -31.50
N GLU A 141 11.29 4.94 -32.35
CA GLU A 141 11.02 6.30 -32.79
C GLU A 141 9.62 6.43 -33.40
N HIS A 142 9.28 5.58 -34.37
CA HIS A 142 7.97 5.61 -35.03
C HIS A 142 6.81 5.34 -34.05
N MET A 143 6.98 4.42 -33.09
CA MET A 143 5.93 4.10 -32.13
C MET A 143 5.74 5.21 -31.08
N PHE A 144 6.81 5.76 -30.52
CA PHE A 144 6.72 6.84 -29.53
C PHE A 144 6.24 8.16 -30.16
N GLN A 145 6.55 8.39 -31.43
CA GLN A 145 6.05 9.54 -32.18
C GLN A 145 4.51 9.57 -32.26
N GLN A 146 3.83 8.42 -32.28
CA GLN A 146 2.36 8.36 -32.24
C GLN A 146 1.76 8.95 -30.95
N TYR A 147 2.56 9.01 -29.89
CA TYR A 147 2.19 9.59 -28.60
C TYR A 147 2.78 10.99 -28.37
N ASN A 148 3.39 11.59 -29.40
CA ASN A 148 4.12 12.87 -29.32
C ASN A 148 5.25 12.89 -28.29
N ILE A 149 5.90 11.74 -28.08
CA ILE A 149 7.03 11.62 -27.14
C ILE A 149 8.32 11.48 -27.94
N GLY A 150 9.30 12.33 -27.62
CA GLY A 150 10.64 12.24 -28.19
C GLY A 150 11.42 11.10 -27.54
N VAL A 151 12.22 10.40 -28.34
CA VAL A 151 13.16 9.38 -27.88
C VAL A 151 14.58 9.72 -28.31
N ALA A 152 15.57 9.28 -27.54
CA ALA A 152 16.98 9.45 -27.89
C ALA A 152 17.76 8.17 -27.66
N GLN A 153 18.58 7.80 -28.64
CA GLN A 153 19.45 6.63 -28.52
C GLN A 153 20.69 6.95 -27.68
N VAL A 154 21.02 6.05 -26.76
CA VAL A 154 22.29 6.11 -26.01
C VAL A 154 22.93 4.72 -26.02
N LEU A 155 24.04 4.58 -26.72
CA LEU A 155 24.80 3.33 -26.80
C LEU A 155 25.97 3.38 -25.82
N VAL A 156 26.13 2.33 -25.02
CA VAL A 156 27.15 2.28 -23.96
C VAL A 156 28.01 1.03 -24.06
N THR A 157 29.26 1.15 -23.63
CA THR A 157 30.25 0.08 -23.52
C THR A 157 30.60 -0.15 -22.07
N LYS A 158 31.28 -1.28 -21.76
CA LYS A 158 31.71 -1.56 -20.38
C LYS A 158 32.63 -0.46 -19.83
N SER A 159 33.52 0.09 -20.66
CA SER A 159 34.47 1.15 -20.29
C SER A 159 33.82 2.44 -19.82
N ASP A 160 32.61 2.77 -20.30
CA ASP A 160 31.92 4.02 -19.96
C ASP A 160 31.53 4.10 -18.48
N PHE A 161 31.45 2.96 -17.79
CA PHE A 161 31.11 2.90 -16.37
C PHE A 161 32.33 2.87 -15.45
N TYR A 162 33.48 2.42 -15.95
CA TYR A 162 34.74 2.36 -15.20
C TYR A 162 35.53 3.66 -15.30
N ASN A 163 35.46 4.35 -16.45
CA ASN A 163 36.07 5.66 -16.61
C ASN A 163 35.20 6.74 -15.93
N ILE A 164 35.78 7.48 -14.99
CA ILE A 164 35.08 8.48 -14.18
C ILE A 164 34.47 9.60 -15.03
N ASP A 165 35.21 10.08 -16.03
CA ASP A 165 34.76 11.18 -16.89
C ASP A 165 33.67 10.73 -17.85
N SER A 166 33.84 9.54 -18.44
CA SER A 166 32.82 8.94 -19.32
C SER A 166 31.52 8.67 -18.55
N ARG A 167 31.62 8.18 -17.32
CA ARG A 167 30.48 7.95 -16.42
C ARG A 167 29.76 9.25 -16.05
N LYS A 168 30.50 10.32 -15.74
CA LYS A 168 29.92 11.65 -15.45
C LYS A 168 29.21 12.22 -16.68
N ASN A 169 29.82 12.09 -17.85
CA ASN A 169 29.23 12.55 -19.11
C ASN A 169 27.94 11.77 -19.41
N LEU A 170 27.96 10.43 -19.29
CA LEU A 170 26.79 9.58 -19.45
C LEU A 170 25.67 10.01 -18.48
N GLN A 171 25.98 10.19 -17.20
CA GLN A 171 25.00 10.64 -16.20
C GLN A 171 24.42 12.02 -16.53
N ALA A 172 25.26 12.97 -16.96
CA ALA A 172 24.83 14.31 -17.36
C ALA A 172 23.91 14.24 -18.60
N THR A 173 24.31 13.49 -19.63
CA THR A 173 23.50 13.30 -20.84
C THR A 173 22.13 12.70 -20.51
N LEU A 174 22.06 11.64 -19.70
CA LEU A 174 20.79 11.03 -19.33
C LEU A 174 19.91 11.99 -18.52
N ASN A 175 20.48 12.74 -17.57
CA ASN A 175 19.72 13.71 -16.80
C ASN A 175 19.18 14.86 -17.67
N GLU A 176 19.95 15.34 -18.64
CA GLU A 176 19.47 16.39 -19.57
C GLU A 176 18.34 15.89 -20.47
N LEU A 177 18.45 14.66 -21.02
CA LEU A 177 17.37 14.07 -21.80
C LEU A 177 16.07 13.94 -20.99
N LEU A 178 16.17 13.46 -19.74
CA LEU A 178 15.02 13.33 -18.84
C LEU A 178 14.41 14.69 -18.46
N LYS A 179 15.22 15.75 -18.31
CA LYS A 179 14.73 17.12 -18.09
C LYS A 179 13.97 17.67 -19.30
N LEU A 180 14.39 17.31 -20.51
CA LEU A 180 13.74 17.68 -21.76
C LEU A 180 12.51 16.82 -22.09
N ASN A 181 12.07 15.95 -21.16
CA ASN A 181 10.95 15.04 -21.36
C ASN A 181 11.16 14.07 -22.54
N ILE A 182 12.42 13.72 -22.84
CA ILE A 182 12.81 12.76 -23.87
C ILE A 182 13.10 11.42 -23.19
N ILE A 183 12.54 10.33 -23.73
CA ILE A 183 12.79 8.97 -23.21
C ILE A 183 14.12 8.45 -23.78
N PRO A 184 15.14 8.21 -22.93
CA PRO A 184 16.38 7.60 -23.39
C PRO A 184 16.18 6.11 -23.64
N ILE A 185 16.64 5.64 -24.80
CA ILE A 185 16.64 4.21 -25.18
C ILE A 185 18.08 3.73 -25.18
N LEU A 186 18.40 2.89 -24.19
CA LEU A 186 19.75 2.41 -23.94
C LEU A 186 19.92 0.97 -24.44
N ASN A 187 21.11 0.70 -24.97
CA ASN A 187 21.57 -0.65 -25.24
C ASN A 187 23.10 -0.71 -25.18
N THR A 188 23.67 -1.91 -25.06
CA THR A 188 25.12 -2.09 -25.22
C THR A 188 25.54 -1.83 -26.67
N ASN A 189 26.67 -1.14 -26.85
CA ASN A 189 27.26 -0.91 -28.15
C ASN A 189 28.06 -2.14 -28.62
N ASP A 190 27.34 -3.24 -28.87
CA ASP A 190 27.91 -4.52 -29.32
C ASP A 190 28.63 -4.41 -30.68
N SER A 191 28.43 -3.32 -31.42
CA SER A 191 29.09 -3.03 -32.71
C SER A 191 30.59 -2.75 -32.57
N VAL A 192 31.00 -2.20 -31.43
CA VAL A 192 32.41 -1.80 -31.14
C VAL A 192 32.94 -2.43 -29.86
N ALA A 193 32.09 -3.11 -29.08
CA ALA A 193 32.53 -3.86 -27.92
C ALA A 193 33.49 -4.99 -28.35
N PRO A 194 34.60 -5.21 -27.63
CA PRO A 194 35.55 -6.26 -27.96
C PRO A 194 34.90 -7.64 -27.81
N CYS A 195 35.12 -8.53 -28.80
CA CYS A 195 34.79 -9.95 -28.66
C CYS A 195 35.80 -10.57 -27.70
N THR A 196 35.48 -10.67 -26.41
CA THR A 196 36.34 -11.38 -25.46
C THR A 196 35.64 -12.62 -24.93
N ASP A 197 36.16 -13.78 -25.36
CA ASP A 197 36.07 -15.08 -24.64
C ASP A 197 37.11 -15.16 -23.50
N THR A 198 37.83 -14.07 -23.24
CA THR A 198 38.79 -13.95 -22.14
C THR A 198 38.26 -12.94 -21.13
N ASP A 199 37.65 -13.44 -20.05
CA ASP A 199 37.42 -12.72 -18.81
C ASP A 199 38.78 -12.31 -18.21
N THR A 200 39.43 -11.28 -18.76
CA THR A 200 40.30 -10.46 -17.93
C THR A 200 39.38 -9.69 -17.02
N GLU A 201 39.20 -10.22 -15.82
CA GLU A 201 38.65 -9.54 -14.66
C GLU A 201 39.38 -8.20 -14.50
N VAL A 202 38.87 -7.17 -15.17
CA VAL A 202 39.14 -5.79 -14.74
C VAL A 202 38.60 -5.78 -13.33
N THR A 203 39.51 -5.70 -12.36
CA THR A 203 39.26 -5.71 -10.92
C THR A 203 38.18 -4.70 -10.61
N ALA A 204 36.93 -5.14 -10.64
CA ALA A 204 35.82 -4.39 -10.10
C ALA A 204 36.19 -4.16 -8.64
N ALA A 205 36.06 -2.91 -8.16
CA ALA A 205 36.07 -2.67 -6.73
C ALA A 205 35.13 -3.68 -6.06
N LYS A 206 35.46 -4.15 -4.85
CA LYS A 206 34.86 -5.32 -4.18
C LYS A 206 33.30 -5.34 -4.10
N ASP A 207 32.63 -4.24 -4.45
CA ASP A 207 31.17 -4.06 -4.40
C ASP A 207 30.50 -3.69 -5.76
N GLU A 208 31.22 -3.69 -6.90
CA GLU A 208 30.62 -3.36 -8.21
C GLU A 208 30.19 -4.59 -9.04
N ILE A 209 28.99 -4.52 -9.64
CA ILE A 209 28.53 -5.55 -10.58
C ILE A 209 29.20 -5.39 -11.97
N VAL A 210 29.73 -6.50 -12.48
CA VAL A 210 30.33 -6.56 -13.83
C VAL A 210 29.21 -6.55 -14.87
N ILE A 211 29.33 -5.66 -15.87
CA ILE A 211 28.37 -5.57 -16.98
C ILE A 211 28.65 -6.70 -17.95
N ASN A 212 27.77 -7.69 -18.01
CA ASN A 212 27.88 -8.83 -18.91
C ASN A 212 26.64 -9.02 -19.79
N ASP A 213 25.51 -8.46 -19.38
CA ASP A 213 24.23 -8.54 -20.04
C ASP A 213 23.45 -7.23 -19.86
N ASN A 214 22.28 -7.14 -20.48
CA ASN A 214 21.43 -5.95 -20.37
C ASN A 214 20.72 -5.86 -19.01
N ASP A 215 20.66 -6.95 -18.22
CA ASP A 215 20.16 -6.94 -16.85
C ASP A 215 21.12 -6.17 -15.93
N SER A 216 22.42 -6.49 -15.99
CA SER A 216 23.48 -5.77 -15.26
C SER A 216 23.68 -4.33 -15.75
N LEU A 217 23.51 -4.08 -17.06
CA LEU A 217 23.46 -2.70 -17.58
C LEU A 217 22.31 -1.90 -16.96
N ALA A 218 21.08 -2.45 -16.94
CA ALA A 218 19.92 -1.76 -16.41
C ALA A 218 20.06 -1.45 -14.92
N ALA A 219 20.59 -2.40 -14.14
CA ALA A 219 20.89 -2.19 -12.72
C ALA A 219 21.91 -1.04 -12.51
N ARG A 220 23.01 -1.01 -13.28
CA ARG A 220 24.01 0.06 -13.15
C ARG A 220 23.48 1.43 -13.57
N ILE A 221 22.69 1.50 -14.64
CA ILE A 221 22.05 2.75 -15.05
C ILE A 221 21.08 3.23 -13.96
N ALA A 222 20.29 2.32 -13.37
CA ALA A 222 19.37 2.65 -12.29
C ALA A 222 20.06 3.32 -11.11
N VAL A 223 21.19 2.77 -10.68
CA VAL A 223 21.98 3.37 -9.61
C VAL A 223 22.63 4.69 -10.06
N LEU A 224 23.18 4.74 -11.29
CA LEU A 224 23.85 5.93 -11.83
C LEU A 224 22.93 7.15 -11.88
N ILE A 225 21.67 6.97 -12.25
CA ILE A 225 20.69 8.06 -12.31
C ILE A 225 19.81 8.13 -11.05
N SER A 226 20.07 7.35 -10.00
CA SER A 226 19.24 7.30 -8.80
C SER A 226 17.75 7.12 -9.14
N ALA A 227 17.44 6.09 -9.94
CA ALA A 227 16.06 5.74 -10.29
C ALA A 227 15.32 5.22 -9.05
N ASP A 228 14.01 5.49 -8.98
CA ASP A 228 13.17 5.01 -7.89
C ASP A 228 12.81 3.54 -8.08
N LEU A 229 12.57 3.13 -9.33
CA LEU A 229 12.06 1.82 -9.70
C LEU A 229 12.72 1.28 -10.98
N LEU A 230 13.20 0.04 -10.91
CA LEU A 230 13.68 -0.76 -12.04
C LEU A 230 12.73 -1.93 -12.29
N LEU A 231 12.15 -1.98 -13.48
CA LEU A 231 11.28 -3.06 -13.96
C LEU A 231 12.07 -3.95 -14.92
N ILE A 232 12.39 -5.17 -14.50
CA ILE A 232 13.04 -6.18 -15.34
C ILE A 232 11.94 -7.03 -15.97
N MET A 233 11.58 -6.69 -17.22
CA MET A 233 10.57 -7.42 -17.99
C MET A 233 11.25 -8.56 -18.77
N SER A 234 10.83 -9.80 -18.50
CA SER A 234 11.36 -11.01 -19.13
C SER A 234 10.21 -11.92 -19.61
N ASP A 235 10.56 -13.10 -20.09
CA ASP A 235 9.71 -14.27 -20.34
C ASP A 235 9.27 -15.02 -19.05
N VAL A 236 9.91 -14.74 -17.91
CA VAL A 236 9.59 -15.36 -16.62
C VAL A 236 8.57 -14.56 -15.82
N ASN A 237 7.62 -15.23 -15.17
CA ASN A 237 6.60 -14.59 -14.33
C ASN A 237 7.16 -13.95 -13.05
N GLY A 238 8.33 -14.37 -12.58
CA GLY A 238 8.97 -13.93 -11.35
C GLY A 238 9.76 -15.07 -10.71
N LEU A 239 10.04 -14.96 -9.42
CA LEU A 239 10.71 -15.97 -8.61
C LEU A 239 9.68 -16.93 -8.02
N TYR A 240 10.04 -18.20 -7.96
CA TYR A 240 9.20 -19.26 -7.43
C TYR A 240 9.85 -19.91 -6.19
N THR A 241 9.06 -20.48 -5.29
CA THR A 241 9.55 -21.23 -4.12
C THR A 241 10.25 -22.54 -4.49
N GLY A 242 10.03 -23.03 -5.71
CA GLY A 242 10.67 -24.21 -6.28
C GLY A 242 10.81 -24.07 -7.81
N PRO A 243 11.26 -25.12 -8.53
CA PRO A 243 11.23 -25.11 -9.99
C PRO A 243 9.80 -24.85 -10.47
N SER A 244 9.63 -24.00 -11.49
CA SER A 244 8.32 -23.59 -12.00
C SER A 244 7.50 -24.75 -12.58
N THR A 245 8.19 -25.85 -12.92
CA THR A 245 7.63 -27.10 -13.47
C THR A 245 7.12 -28.08 -12.41
N LEU A 246 7.43 -27.85 -11.12
CA LEU A 246 7.11 -28.77 -10.04
C LEU A 246 5.73 -28.45 -9.43
N GLU A 247 4.84 -29.44 -9.35
CA GLU A 247 3.53 -29.29 -8.68
C GLU A 247 3.72 -28.85 -7.22
N GLY A 248 3.18 -27.67 -6.88
CA GLY A 248 3.33 -27.06 -5.55
C GLY A 248 4.25 -25.84 -5.50
N SER A 249 4.96 -25.52 -6.59
CA SER A 249 5.77 -24.30 -6.69
C SER A 249 4.89 -23.04 -6.77
N LYS A 250 5.08 -22.09 -5.85
CA LYS A 250 4.30 -20.84 -5.77
C LYS A 250 5.14 -19.66 -6.20
N LEU A 251 4.53 -18.74 -6.96
CA LEU A 251 5.13 -17.46 -7.31
C LEU A 251 5.28 -16.58 -6.07
N LEU A 252 6.49 -16.11 -5.81
CA LEU A 252 6.79 -15.15 -4.76
C LEU A 252 6.48 -13.75 -5.28
N HIS A 253 5.46 -13.10 -4.71
CA HIS A 253 5.13 -11.72 -5.08
C HIS A 253 6.06 -10.68 -4.44
N THR A 254 6.69 -11.03 -3.32
CA THR A 254 7.67 -10.20 -2.62
C THR A 254 8.83 -11.09 -2.23
N PHE A 255 10.05 -10.58 -2.36
CA PHE A 255 11.28 -11.29 -2.04
C PHE A 255 12.25 -10.36 -1.31
N CYS A 256 12.74 -10.79 -0.16
CA CYS A 256 13.80 -10.12 0.58
C CYS A 256 15.11 -10.93 0.46
N PRO A 257 16.11 -10.46 -0.31
CA PRO A 257 17.35 -11.22 -0.53
C PRO A 257 18.03 -11.65 0.78
N LYS A 258 18.03 -10.81 1.81
CA LYS A 258 18.72 -11.09 3.09
C LYS A 258 18.10 -12.23 3.91
N GLN A 259 16.83 -12.58 3.67
CA GLN A 259 16.08 -13.57 4.46
C GLN A 259 15.64 -14.78 3.62
N ASP A 260 15.19 -14.53 2.39
CA ASP A 260 14.48 -15.51 1.58
C ASP A 260 15.40 -16.30 0.63
N LEU A 261 16.71 -16.03 0.63
CA LEU A 261 17.70 -16.72 -0.22
C LEU A 261 17.68 -18.25 -0.05
N GLN A 262 17.32 -18.77 1.13
CA GLN A 262 17.23 -20.21 1.40
C GLN A 262 15.93 -20.84 0.90
N LEU A 263 14.93 -20.04 0.50
CA LEU A 263 13.60 -20.49 0.09
C LEU A 263 13.47 -20.77 -1.41
N ILE A 264 14.53 -20.56 -2.19
CA ILE A 264 14.49 -20.60 -3.66
C ILE A 264 15.44 -21.66 -4.19
N SER A 265 15.00 -22.37 -5.23
CA SER A 265 15.86 -23.20 -6.08
C SER A 265 15.89 -22.61 -7.49
N PHE A 266 17.10 -22.37 -8.01
CA PHE A 266 17.28 -21.76 -9.33
C PHE A 266 17.11 -22.81 -10.44
N GLU A 267 16.32 -22.49 -11.47
CA GLU A 267 16.18 -23.34 -12.67
C GLU A 267 17.43 -23.26 -13.59
N ALA A 268 17.58 -24.29 -14.44
CA ALA A 268 18.56 -24.30 -15.51
C ALA A 268 18.27 -23.25 -16.60
N ARG A 269 19.32 -22.73 -17.24
CA ARG A 269 19.30 -21.64 -18.22
C ARG A 269 18.28 -21.86 -19.36
N SER A 270 17.49 -20.84 -19.71
CA SER A 270 16.63 -20.87 -20.90
C SER A 270 17.45 -20.80 -22.19
N LYS A 271 16.97 -21.44 -23.27
CA LYS A 271 17.68 -21.54 -24.57
C LYS A 271 17.92 -20.19 -25.28
N LEU A 272 17.18 -19.14 -24.94
CA LEU A 272 17.10 -17.87 -25.67
C LEU A 272 17.59 -16.65 -24.87
N GLY A 273 17.87 -16.81 -23.57
CA GLY A 273 18.39 -15.75 -22.70
C GLY A 273 19.88 -15.94 -22.41
N THR A 274 20.67 -14.86 -22.48
CA THR A 274 22.11 -14.89 -22.15
C THR A 274 22.37 -15.03 -20.65
N GLY A 275 21.40 -14.72 -19.79
CA GLY A 275 21.47 -14.82 -18.33
C GLY A 275 20.26 -15.56 -17.74
N GLY A 276 20.51 -16.56 -16.89
CA GLY A 276 19.48 -17.30 -16.15
C GLY A 276 18.74 -16.43 -15.13
N ILE A 277 17.75 -17.02 -14.43
CA ILE A 277 17.03 -16.34 -13.35
C ILE A 277 17.98 -15.85 -12.25
N GLU A 278 19.04 -16.60 -11.97
CA GLU A 278 20.10 -16.25 -11.01
C GLU A 278 20.78 -14.90 -11.32
N SER A 279 21.11 -14.63 -12.60
CA SER A 279 21.72 -13.36 -13.01
C SER A 279 20.78 -12.18 -12.71
N LYS A 280 19.47 -12.35 -12.98
CA LYS A 280 18.45 -11.32 -12.72
C LYS A 280 18.29 -11.07 -11.23
N VAL A 281 18.28 -12.13 -10.41
CA VAL A 281 18.22 -12.00 -8.94
C VAL A 281 19.46 -11.28 -8.42
N LYS A 282 20.65 -11.60 -8.91
CA LYS A 282 21.90 -10.92 -8.52
C LYS A 282 21.88 -9.43 -8.87
N CYS A 283 21.45 -9.08 -10.09
CA CYS A 283 21.31 -7.69 -10.53
C CYS A 283 20.26 -6.93 -9.71
N ALA A 284 19.11 -7.57 -9.45
CA ALA A 284 18.03 -6.99 -8.66
C ALA A 284 18.44 -6.73 -7.21
N SER A 285 19.11 -7.69 -6.56
CA SER A 285 19.65 -7.54 -5.20
C SER A 285 20.69 -6.41 -5.14
N TRP A 286 21.59 -6.34 -6.11
CA TRP A 286 22.61 -5.28 -6.15
C TRP A 286 22.00 -3.88 -6.30
N ALA A 287 21.00 -3.72 -7.17
CA ALA A 287 20.29 -2.45 -7.33
C ALA A 287 19.51 -2.07 -6.04
N LEU A 288 18.90 -3.06 -5.38
CA LEU A 288 18.22 -2.88 -4.10
C LEU A 288 19.16 -2.43 -2.97
N ASP A 289 20.37 -2.99 -2.90
CA ASP A 289 21.41 -2.57 -1.94
C ASP A 289 21.83 -1.09 -2.13
N HIS A 290 21.59 -0.54 -3.33
CA HIS A 290 21.84 0.86 -3.68
C HIS A 290 20.56 1.72 -3.67
N ASN A 291 19.50 1.28 -2.97
CA ASN A 291 18.21 1.97 -2.79
C ASN A 291 17.35 2.12 -4.05
N VAL A 292 17.49 1.24 -5.03
CA VAL A 292 16.58 1.18 -6.19
C VAL A 292 15.61 0.02 -5.98
N ALA A 293 14.29 0.29 -5.99
CA ALA A 293 13.30 -0.79 -5.94
C ALA A 293 13.32 -1.58 -7.25
N VAL A 294 13.17 -2.91 -7.18
CA VAL A 294 13.21 -3.76 -8.37
C VAL A 294 12.00 -4.68 -8.44
N VAL A 295 11.42 -4.83 -9.63
CA VAL A 295 10.40 -5.83 -9.92
C VAL A 295 10.81 -6.67 -11.11
N ILE A 296 10.79 -8.00 -10.95
CA ILE A 296 10.97 -8.96 -12.05
C ILE A 296 9.60 -9.49 -12.44
N SER A 297 9.20 -9.36 -13.71
CA SER A 297 7.89 -9.78 -14.18
C SER A 297 7.92 -10.27 -15.63
N ASN A 298 6.89 -11.03 -16.01
CA ASN A 298 6.65 -11.37 -17.41
C ASN A 298 6.10 -10.15 -18.16
N GLY A 299 6.75 -9.80 -19.28
CA GLY A 299 6.35 -8.67 -20.12
C GLY A 299 5.17 -8.93 -21.06
N GLN A 300 4.78 -10.20 -21.25
CA GLN A 300 3.62 -10.57 -22.06
C GLN A 300 2.29 -10.42 -21.31
N ILE A 301 2.32 -10.21 -19.99
CA ILE A 301 1.12 -9.99 -19.20
C ILE A 301 0.47 -8.66 -19.61
N HIS A 302 -0.85 -8.69 -19.84
CA HIS A 302 -1.61 -7.51 -20.23
C HIS A 302 -1.49 -6.39 -19.18
N LYS A 303 -1.08 -5.19 -19.64
CA LYS A 303 -0.85 -4.00 -18.80
C LYS A 303 0.09 -4.23 -17.61
N ALA A 304 1.09 -5.11 -17.76
CA ALA A 304 2.01 -5.47 -16.68
C ALA A 304 2.66 -4.26 -15.98
N ILE A 305 3.19 -3.29 -16.73
CA ILE A 305 3.91 -2.13 -16.19
C ILE A 305 2.96 -1.25 -15.37
N LEU A 306 1.80 -0.89 -15.94
CA LEU A 306 0.80 -0.07 -15.25
C LEU A 306 0.29 -0.77 -13.99
N ASN A 307 -0.02 -2.06 -14.09
CA ASN A 307 -0.51 -2.85 -12.97
C ASN A 307 0.55 -2.96 -11.84
N ILE A 308 1.84 -3.06 -12.17
CA ILE A 308 2.92 -3.04 -11.17
C ILE A 308 2.95 -1.68 -10.47
N ILE A 309 2.86 -0.58 -11.21
CA ILE A 309 2.87 0.78 -10.65
C ILE A 309 1.63 1.05 -9.79
N ASP A 310 0.48 0.49 -10.14
CA ASP A 310 -0.75 0.48 -9.33
C ASP A 310 -0.63 -0.37 -8.05
N GLY A 311 0.51 -1.04 -7.82
CA GLY A 311 0.77 -1.87 -6.65
C GLY A 311 0.18 -3.28 -6.73
N LYS A 312 -0.34 -3.71 -7.89
CA LYS A 312 -0.88 -5.08 -8.04
C LYS A 312 0.24 -6.11 -7.95
N LYS A 313 -0.09 -7.31 -7.49
CA LYS A 313 0.85 -8.44 -7.29
C LYS A 313 1.23 -9.13 -8.61
N ILE A 314 1.79 -8.38 -9.53
CA ILE A 314 2.40 -8.89 -10.76
C ILE A 314 3.91 -8.95 -10.56
N GLY A 315 4.52 -10.06 -10.98
CA GLY A 315 5.95 -10.28 -10.77
C GLY A 315 6.35 -10.49 -9.31
N THR A 316 7.66 -10.49 -9.10
CA THR A 316 8.30 -10.49 -7.79
C THR A 316 8.90 -9.13 -7.50
N PHE A 317 8.48 -8.52 -6.39
CA PHE A 317 9.01 -7.26 -5.89
C PHE A 317 10.14 -7.50 -4.90
N PHE A 318 11.28 -6.85 -5.11
CA PHE A 318 12.46 -6.94 -4.26
C PHE A 318 12.45 -5.81 -3.25
N THR A 319 12.54 -6.14 -1.96
CA THR A 319 12.55 -5.13 -0.87
C THR A 319 13.53 -5.50 0.24
N ASN A 320 14.13 -4.47 0.84
CA ASN A 320 15.01 -4.58 2.00
C ASN A 320 14.23 -4.63 3.31
N VAL A 321 12.96 -4.24 3.28
CA VAL A 321 12.06 -4.48 4.40
C VAL A 321 11.79 -5.98 4.36
N PRO A 322 12.13 -6.73 5.43
CA PRO A 322 11.63 -8.08 5.61
C PRO A 322 10.16 -8.07 5.21
N ALA A 323 9.67 -9.07 4.49
CA ALA A 323 8.24 -9.32 4.50
C ALA A 323 7.90 -9.68 5.96
N GLY A 324 7.73 -8.65 6.79
CA GLY A 324 7.22 -8.76 8.13
C GLY A 324 5.84 -9.30 7.92
N THR A 325 5.71 -10.58 8.21
CA THR A 325 4.60 -11.49 7.95
C THR A 325 4.64 -12.25 6.62
N LEU A 326 4.50 -13.57 6.77
CA LEU A 326 4.12 -14.53 5.73
C LEU A 326 3.00 -13.95 4.85
N PRO A 327 2.83 -14.44 3.61
CA PRO A 327 1.66 -14.08 2.79
C PRO A 327 0.36 -14.12 3.62
N VAL A 328 -0.53 -13.17 3.39
CA VAL A 328 -1.69 -12.92 4.26
C VAL A 328 -2.63 -14.13 4.35
N ASP A 329 -2.68 -14.93 3.28
CA ASP A 329 -3.31 -16.24 3.21
C ASP A 329 -2.66 -17.26 4.16
N VAL A 330 -1.33 -17.25 4.28
CA VAL A 330 -0.59 -18.10 5.21
C VAL A 330 -0.77 -17.63 6.66
N GLN A 331 -0.83 -16.33 6.91
CA GLN A 331 -1.18 -15.79 8.23
C GLN A 331 -2.59 -16.20 8.63
N ALA A 332 -3.57 -16.04 7.74
CA ALA A 332 -4.94 -16.43 7.99
C ALA A 332 -5.07 -17.95 8.22
N LEU A 333 -4.30 -18.76 7.48
CA LEU A 333 -4.21 -20.20 7.69
C LEU A 333 -3.67 -20.53 9.09
N LYS A 334 -2.57 -19.91 9.50
CA LYS A 334 -1.98 -20.10 10.84
C LYS A 334 -2.92 -19.68 11.96
N VAL A 335 -3.61 -18.55 11.80
CA VAL A 335 -4.65 -18.11 12.75
C VAL A 335 -5.77 -19.13 12.83
N ARG A 336 -6.18 -19.72 11.68
CA ARG A 336 -7.20 -20.76 11.66
C ARG A 336 -6.74 -22.04 12.37
N ASP A 337 -5.51 -22.48 12.14
CA ASP A 337 -4.96 -23.65 12.83
C ASP A 337 -4.80 -23.40 14.34
N GLY A 338 -4.31 -22.22 14.72
CA GLY A 338 -4.26 -21.75 16.10
C GLY A 338 -5.65 -21.67 16.75
N SER A 339 -6.66 -21.21 16.01
CA SER A 339 -8.04 -21.16 16.50
C SER A 339 -8.55 -22.56 16.86
N ARG A 340 -8.26 -23.59 16.05
CA ARG A 340 -8.66 -24.97 16.34
C ARG A 340 -8.03 -25.49 17.62
N LEU A 341 -6.76 -25.16 17.88
CA LEU A 341 -6.10 -25.49 19.14
C LEU A 341 -6.74 -24.75 20.32
N LEU A 342 -7.04 -23.46 20.14
CA LEU A 342 -7.70 -22.63 21.16
C LEU A 342 -9.08 -23.21 21.57
N GLN A 343 -9.81 -23.82 20.62
CA GLN A 343 -11.09 -24.48 20.88
C GLN A 343 -10.96 -25.75 21.72
N THR A 344 -9.79 -26.39 21.75
CA THR A 344 -9.54 -27.57 22.59
C THR A 344 -9.23 -27.22 24.05
N LEU A 345 -8.92 -25.96 24.34
CA LEU A 345 -8.60 -25.53 25.71
C LEU A 345 -9.83 -25.58 26.61
N THR A 346 -9.59 -25.83 27.90
CA THR A 346 -10.63 -25.74 28.93
C THR A 346 -10.96 -24.27 29.24
N ALA A 347 -12.13 -24.02 29.84
CA ALA A 347 -12.50 -22.68 30.30
C ALA A 347 -11.44 -22.10 31.26
N GLU A 348 -10.89 -22.93 32.16
CA GLU A 348 -9.88 -22.52 33.13
C GLU A 348 -8.54 -22.13 32.49
N GLN A 349 -8.12 -22.84 31.43
CA GLN A 349 -6.93 -22.46 30.66
C GLN A 349 -7.14 -21.11 29.96
N ARG A 350 -8.31 -20.90 29.33
CA ARG A 350 -8.66 -19.61 28.72
C ARG A 350 -8.71 -18.47 29.75
N LYS A 351 -9.26 -18.74 30.94
CA LYS A 351 -9.28 -17.81 32.07
C LYS A 351 -7.87 -17.43 32.52
N THR A 352 -6.98 -18.42 32.62
CA THR A 352 -5.57 -18.21 33.00
C THR A 352 -4.86 -17.31 32.02
N ILE A 353 -5.05 -17.52 30.71
CA ILE A 353 -4.47 -16.68 29.65
C ILE A 353 -4.94 -15.23 29.79
N ILE A 354 -6.25 -14.99 29.91
CA ILE A 354 -6.82 -13.64 30.00
C ILE A 354 -6.37 -12.92 31.28
N ASN A 355 -6.28 -13.65 32.41
CA ASN A 355 -5.75 -13.08 33.65
C ASN A 355 -4.27 -12.70 33.52
N LYS A 356 -3.45 -13.51 32.85
CA LYS A 356 -2.05 -13.16 32.58
C LYS A 356 -1.93 -11.93 31.68
N MET A 357 -2.79 -11.80 30.66
CA MET A 357 -2.89 -10.59 29.83
C MET A 357 -3.20 -9.35 30.68
N ALA A 358 -4.18 -9.46 31.59
CA ALA A 358 -4.56 -8.38 32.50
C ALA A 358 -3.39 -7.95 33.41
N SER A 359 -2.61 -8.90 33.93
CA SER A 359 -1.40 -8.61 34.72
C SER A 359 -0.30 -7.95 33.88
N ASN A 360 -0.07 -8.43 32.65
CA ASN A 360 0.94 -7.87 31.75
C ASN A 360 0.67 -6.38 31.44
N LEU A 361 -0.60 -5.95 31.33
CA LEU A 361 -0.94 -4.53 31.11
C LEU A 361 -0.46 -3.61 32.25
N ILE A 362 -0.43 -4.12 33.48
CA ILE A 362 0.00 -3.35 34.66
C ILE A 362 1.52 -3.43 34.82
N GLU A 363 2.08 -4.63 34.69
CA GLU A 363 3.51 -4.90 34.82
C GLU A 363 4.34 -4.09 33.80
N TYR A 364 3.88 -4.04 32.54
CA TYR A 364 4.54 -3.34 31.44
C TYR A 364 3.94 -1.97 31.14
N SER A 365 3.21 -1.38 32.10
CA SER A 365 2.53 -0.09 31.93
C SER A 365 3.45 1.02 31.45
N LYS A 366 4.68 1.10 31.99
CA LYS A 366 5.69 2.10 31.59
C LYS A 366 6.06 2.00 30.10
N ASP A 367 6.30 0.79 29.62
CA ASP A 367 6.69 0.56 28.23
C ASP A 367 5.53 0.87 27.27
N ILE A 368 4.29 0.50 27.66
CA ILE A 368 3.07 0.82 26.90
C ILE A 368 2.88 2.34 26.77
N LEU A 369 3.03 3.07 27.87
CA LEU A 369 2.88 4.53 27.89
C LEU A 369 3.99 5.23 27.10
N GLN A 370 5.21 4.69 27.12
CA GLN A 370 6.30 5.21 26.30
C GLN A 370 6.02 5.04 24.80
N ALA A 371 5.56 3.86 24.38
CA ALA A 371 5.14 3.62 22.99
C ALA A 371 3.98 4.53 22.57
N ASN A 372 2.98 4.70 23.45
CA ASN A 372 1.85 5.59 23.17
C ASN A 372 2.26 7.06 23.06
N LYS A 373 3.26 7.49 23.82
CA LYS A 373 3.81 8.84 23.70
C LYS A 373 4.42 9.08 22.32
N GLN A 374 5.11 8.10 21.76
CA GLN A 374 5.66 8.19 20.39
C GLN A 374 4.54 8.33 19.35
N ASP A 375 3.48 7.51 19.45
CA ASP A 375 2.30 7.62 18.57
C ASP A 375 1.65 9.02 18.67
N LEU A 376 1.49 9.57 19.88
CA LEU A 376 0.93 10.90 20.09
C LEU A 376 1.79 12.01 19.47
N GLU A 377 3.11 11.93 19.61
CA GLU A 377 4.05 12.90 19.03
C GLU A 377 4.04 12.87 17.50
N GLU A 378 3.98 11.68 16.88
CA GLU A 378 3.84 11.54 15.43
C GLU A 378 2.48 12.05 14.94
N ALA A 379 1.38 11.67 15.60
CA ALA A 379 0.04 12.11 15.25
C ALA A 379 -0.15 13.63 15.35
N MET A 380 0.49 14.28 16.33
CA MET A 380 0.50 15.74 16.43
C MET A 380 1.25 16.40 15.27
N LYS A 381 2.38 15.83 14.82
CA LYS A 381 3.13 16.34 13.65
C LYS A 381 2.35 16.19 12.35
N GLU A 382 1.57 15.12 12.21
CA GLU A 382 0.72 14.86 11.04
C GLU A 382 -0.59 15.68 11.05
N GLY A 383 -0.86 16.44 12.12
CA GLY A 383 -2.03 17.31 12.19
C GLY A 383 -3.35 16.58 12.45
N LEU A 384 -3.33 15.46 13.20
CA LEU A 384 -4.55 14.75 13.58
C LEU A 384 -5.49 15.65 14.41
N LYS A 385 -6.81 15.50 14.20
CA LYS A 385 -7.83 16.23 14.97
C LYS A 385 -7.76 15.90 16.46
N GLU A 386 -8.00 16.90 17.31
CA GLU A 386 -7.97 16.76 18.78
C GLU A 386 -8.87 15.64 19.31
N SER A 387 -10.05 15.45 18.71
CA SER A 387 -10.96 14.35 19.08
C SER A 387 -10.36 12.96 18.88
N LEU A 388 -9.48 12.79 17.89
CA LEU A 388 -8.80 11.52 17.60
C LEU A 388 -7.57 11.35 18.50
N LEU A 389 -6.83 12.42 18.79
CA LEU A 389 -5.73 12.41 19.77
C LEU A 389 -6.22 11.97 21.16
N ASN A 390 -7.37 12.48 21.62
CA ASN A 390 -7.98 12.08 22.89
C ASN A 390 -8.37 10.58 22.93
N ARG A 391 -8.70 9.99 21.78
CA ARG A 391 -9.00 8.57 21.66
C ARG A 391 -7.72 7.71 21.61
N LEU A 392 -6.66 8.23 20.99
CA LEU A 392 -5.36 7.60 20.87
C LEU A 392 -4.62 7.51 22.21
N GLY A 393 -4.75 8.53 23.07
CA GLY A 393 -4.00 8.62 24.33
C GLY A 393 -4.37 7.54 25.34
N LEU A 394 -3.35 6.84 25.85
CA LEU A 394 -3.42 5.90 26.98
C LEU A 394 -2.93 6.58 28.26
N SER A 395 -3.47 6.14 29.40
CA SER A 395 -3.06 6.58 30.73
C SER A 395 -3.04 5.39 31.69
N GLU A 396 -2.33 5.52 32.81
CA GLU A 396 -2.29 4.47 33.84
C GLU A 396 -3.70 4.05 34.28
N LYS A 397 -4.57 5.02 34.57
CA LYS A 397 -5.97 4.76 34.94
C LYS A 397 -6.74 4.02 33.84
N LYS A 398 -6.48 4.29 32.56
CA LYS A 398 -7.08 3.53 31.45
C LYS A 398 -6.57 2.09 31.44
N LEU A 399 -5.26 1.86 31.64
CA LEU A 399 -4.69 0.52 31.71
C LEU A 399 -5.23 -0.29 32.90
N GLU A 400 -5.41 0.34 34.06
CA GLU A 400 -6.08 -0.27 35.22
C GLU A 400 -7.52 -0.67 34.91
N THR A 401 -8.28 0.24 34.29
CA THR A 401 -9.67 -0.03 33.88
C THR A 401 -9.73 -1.17 32.86
N LEU A 402 -8.78 -1.23 31.93
CA LEU A 402 -8.67 -2.32 30.95
C LEU A 402 -8.33 -3.65 31.63
N SER A 403 -7.39 -3.66 32.58
CA SER A 403 -7.02 -4.85 33.33
C SER A 403 -8.22 -5.43 34.10
N ILE A 404 -8.99 -4.57 34.78
CA ILE A 404 -10.24 -4.96 35.45
C ILE A 404 -11.26 -5.52 34.45
N GLY A 405 -11.43 -4.85 33.30
CA GLY A 405 -12.32 -5.32 32.23
C GLY A 405 -11.92 -6.70 31.68
N LEU A 406 -10.63 -6.97 31.52
CA LEU A 406 -10.12 -8.28 31.11
C LEU A 406 -10.41 -9.36 32.16
N GLN A 407 -10.22 -9.06 33.44
CA GLN A 407 -10.57 -9.99 34.52
C GLN A 407 -12.07 -10.32 34.53
N GLN A 408 -12.93 -9.33 34.30
CA GLN A 408 -14.38 -9.55 34.18
C GLN A 408 -14.74 -10.45 32.98
N ILE A 409 -13.99 -10.37 31.87
CA ILE A 409 -14.16 -11.27 30.72
C ILE A 409 -13.67 -12.69 31.07
N ALA A 410 -12.58 -12.81 31.84
CA ALA A 410 -12.01 -14.09 32.26
C ALA A 410 -13.01 -14.92 33.10
N GLU A 411 -13.84 -14.27 33.91
CA GLU A 411 -14.92 -14.91 34.67
C GLU A 411 -16.06 -15.46 33.81
N LYS A 412 -16.14 -15.09 32.53
CA LYS A 412 -17.20 -15.53 31.60
C LYS A 412 -16.71 -16.55 30.57
N THR A 413 -15.64 -17.29 30.84
CA THR A 413 -15.02 -18.23 29.90
C THR A 413 -15.80 -19.52 29.68
N ASP A 414 -16.75 -19.84 30.54
CA ASP A 414 -17.65 -21.00 30.43
C ASP A 414 -18.82 -20.75 29.47
N ILE A 415 -18.54 -20.31 28.24
CA ILE A 415 -19.57 -19.97 27.22
C ILE A 415 -19.60 -20.94 26.04
N LEU A 416 -18.61 -21.84 25.93
CA LEU A 416 -18.50 -22.80 24.82
C LEU A 416 -19.07 -24.16 25.22
N GLY A 417 -19.78 -24.82 24.30
CA GLY A 417 -20.39 -26.13 24.53
C GLY A 417 -21.69 -26.09 25.36
N GLN A 418 -22.23 -24.90 25.65
CA GLN A 418 -23.49 -24.76 26.38
C GLN A 418 -24.66 -25.27 25.55
N VAL A 419 -25.53 -26.10 26.13
CA VAL A 419 -26.75 -26.57 25.47
C VAL A 419 -27.81 -25.48 25.52
N VAL A 420 -28.13 -24.89 24.36
CA VAL A 420 -29.15 -23.85 24.21
C VAL A 420 -30.55 -24.46 24.12
N ARG A 421 -30.68 -25.55 23.35
CA ARG A 421 -31.96 -26.28 23.16
C ARG A 421 -31.69 -27.77 23.10
N GLN A 422 -32.61 -28.55 23.66
CA GLN A 422 -32.57 -30.00 23.60
C GLN A 422 -33.97 -30.54 23.34
N THR A 423 -34.11 -31.40 22.34
CA THR A 423 -35.41 -31.95 21.93
C THR A 423 -35.25 -33.44 21.63
N ARG A 424 -36.09 -34.28 22.23
CA ARG A 424 -36.22 -35.69 21.85
C ARG A 424 -37.10 -35.76 20.61
N LEU A 425 -36.54 -36.22 19.48
CA LEU A 425 -37.28 -36.34 18.22
C LEU A 425 -38.01 -37.68 18.11
N ALA A 426 -37.38 -38.75 18.61
CA ALA A 426 -37.91 -40.10 18.67
C ALA A 426 -37.17 -40.89 19.77
N ASP A 427 -37.57 -42.13 20.02
CA ASP A 427 -36.83 -43.02 20.91
C ASP A 427 -35.41 -43.23 20.39
N GLY A 428 -34.42 -42.98 21.26
CA GLY A 428 -33.00 -43.02 20.91
C GLY A 428 -32.44 -41.80 20.15
N ILE A 429 -33.27 -40.86 19.70
CA ILE A 429 -32.82 -39.68 18.91
C ILE A 429 -33.01 -38.39 19.72
N MET A 430 -31.89 -37.82 20.15
CA MET A 430 -31.83 -36.55 20.86
C MET A 430 -31.14 -35.48 20.01
N LEU A 431 -31.86 -34.42 19.66
CA LEU A 431 -31.30 -33.23 19.03
C LEU A 431 -30.83 -32.25 20.11
N LYS A 432 -29.58 -31.81 20.04
CA LYS A 432 -29.02 -30.76 20.90
C LYS A 432 -28.48 -29.62 20.04
N GLN A 433 -28.87 -28.40 20.38
CA GLN A 433 -28.24 -27.19 19.87
C GLN A 433 -27.25 -26.70 20.94
N ILE A 434 -25.98 -26.57 20.57
CA ILE A 434 -24.90 -26.16 21.46
C ILE A 434 -24.21 -24.88 20.97
N THR A 435 -23.57 -24.15 21.88
CA THR A 435 -22.72 -23.01 21.50
C THR A 435 -21.36 -23.50 20.99
N VAL A 436 -20.92 -22.93 19.87
CA VAL A 436 -19.60 -23.15 19.28
C VAL A 436 -18.99 -21.82 18.88
N PRO A 437 -17.65 -21.71 18.82
CA PRO A 437 -16.98 -20.53 18.28
C PRO A 437 -17.35 -20.29 16.82
N ILE A 438 -17.23 -19.05 16.37
CA ILE A 438 -17.47 -18.67 14.99
C ILE A 438 -16.33 -19.20 14.10
N GLY A 439 -15.08 -19.11 14.58
CA GLY A 439 -13.88 -19.53 13.86
C GLY A 439 -12.80 -18.44 13.92
N VAL A 440 -12.56 -17.77 12.80
CA VAL A 440 -11.57 -16.69 12.67
C VAL A 440 -12.25 -15.34 12.48
N LEU A 441 -11.89 -14.38 13.33
CA LEU A 441 -12.38 -13.02 13.32
C LEU A 441 -11.34 -12.08 12.69
N LEU A 442 -11.78 -11.19 11.81
CA LEU A 442 -10.99 -10.04 11.35
C LEU A 442 -11.56 -8.76 11.98
N VAL A 443 -10.82 -8.14 12.87
CA VAL A 443 -11.26 -6.92 13.56
C VAL A 443 -10.43 -5.72 13.10
N ILE A 444 -11.11 -4.73 12.52
CA ILE A 444 -10.49 -3.54 11.95
C ILE A 444 -10.94 -2.33 12.77
N PHE A 445 -10.02 -1.61 13.40
CA PHE A 445 -10.35 -0.53 14.34
C PHE A 445 -9.46 0.72 14.17
N GLU A 446 -10.01 1.90 14.50
CA GLU A 446 -9.35 3.20 14.31
C GLU A 446 -9.16 3.98 15.63
N SER A 447 -7.98 4.59 15.78
CA SER A 447 -7.57 5.57 16.79
C SER A 447 -7.91 5.18 18.23
N ARG A 448 -7.85 3.88 18.54
CA ARG A 448 -8.27 3.30 19.83
C ARG A 448 -7.39 2.10 20.22
N PRO A 449 -6.16 2.33 20.68
CA PRO A 449 -5.27 1.25 21.10
C PRO A 449 -5.82 0.49 22.32
N ASP A 450 -6.66 1.14 23.14
CA ASP A 450 -7.38 0.54 24.28
C ASP A 450 -8.35 -0.58 23.89
N SER A 451 -8.82 -0.60 22.64
CA SER A 451 -9.73 -1.63 22.15
C SER A 451 -9.01 -2.96 21.88
N LEU A 452 -7.71 -2.94 21.56
CA LEU A 452 -6.96 -4.13 21.15
C LEU A 452 -6.96 -5.21 22.25
N PRO A 453 -6.59 -4.93 23.52
CA PRO A 453 -6.62 -5.96 24.56
C PRO A 453 -8.03 -6.51 24.82
N GLN A 454 -9.07 -5.68 24.70
CA GLN A 454 -10.46 -6.11 24.89
C GLN A 454 -10.91 -7.08 23.81
N ILE A 455 -10.61 -6.76 22.54
CA ILE A 455 -10.93 -7.61 21.39
C ILE A 455 -10.22 -8.95 21.52
N VAL A 456 -8.93 -8.93 21.87
CA VAL A 456 -8.13 -10.14 22.11
C VAL A 456 -8.74 -11.00 23.21
N ALA A 457 -9.06 -10.41 24.36
CA ALA A 457 -9.63 -11.14 25.49
C ALA A 457 -11.00 -11.75 25.15
N LEU A 458 -11.87 -11.02 24.44
CA LEU A 458 -13.16 -11.54 23.97
C LEU A 458 -12.97 -12.68 22.97
N SER A 459 -12.02 -12.57 22.04
CA SER A 459 -11.72 -13.62 21.07
C SER A 459 -11.24 -14.89 21.76
N ILE A 460 -10.34 -14.77 22.74
CA ILE A 460 -9.88 -15.91 23.54
C ILE A 460 -11.03 -16.49 24.33
N CYS A 461 -11.79 -15.68 25.07
CA CYS A 461 -12.92 -16.12 25.88
C CYS A 461 -13.91 -16.97 25.06
N SER A 462 -14.18 -16.54 23.82
CA SER A 462 -15.08 -17.19 22.88
C SER A 462 -14.43 -18.22 21.95
N GLY A 463 -13.15 -18.58 22.15
CA GLY A 463 -12.45 -19.63 21.39
C GLY A 463 -12.23 -19.32 19.91
N ASN A 464 -12.13 -18.04 19.54
CA ASN A 464 -11.92 -17.60 18.17
C ASN A 464 -10.47 -17.21 17.91
N GLY A 465 -9.96 -17.52 16.71
CA GLY A 465 -8.71 -16.97 16.20
C GLY A 465 -8.91 -15.52 15.72
N LEU A 466 -7.84 -14.73 15.73
CA LEU A 466 -7.98 -13.29 15.58
C LEU A 466 -6.92 -12.66 14.66
N LEU A 467 -7.40 -11.98 13.63
CA LEU A 467 -6.65 -11.06 12.79
C LEU A 467 -7.04 -9.63 13.16
N LEU A 468 -6.05 -8.80 13.50
CA LEU A 468 -6.25 -7.43 13.95
C LEU A 468 -5.68 -6.45 12.94
N LYS A 469 -6.43 -5.39 12.63
CA LYS A 469 -5.89 -4.21 11.96
C LYS A 469 -6.23 -2.97 12.77
N GLY A 470 -5.22 -2.38 13.38
CA GLY A 470 -5.33 -1.05 13.99
C GLY A 470 -5.09 0.08 12.98
N GLY A 471 -5.47 1.30 13.36
CA GLY A 471 -5.10 2.52 12.64
C GLY A 471 -3.58 2.72 12.57
N SER A 472 -3.09 3.38 11.52
CA SER A 472 -1.67 3.67 11.33
C SER A 472 -1.12 4.63 12.39
N GLU A 473 -2.00 5.46 12.95
CA GLU A 473 -1.72 6.44 14.00
C GLU A 473 -1.42 5.83 15.38
N ALA A 474 -1.65 4.53 15.57
CA ALA A 474 -1.45 3.83 16.85
C ALA A 474 -0.45 2.67 16.71
N LYS A 475 0.53 2.83 15.80
CA LYS A 475 1.42 1.75 15.39
C LYS A 475 2.22 1.19 16.56
N TYR A 476 2.95 2.03 17.29
CA TYR A 476 3.84 1.57 18.36
C TYR A 476 3.04 0.97 19.52
N SER A 477 1.91 1.59 19.89
CA SER A 477 0.99 1.08 20.91
C SER A 477 0.44 -0.29 20.54
N ASN A 478 0.00 -0.48 19.29
CA ASN A 478 -0.59 -1.75 18.86
C ASN A 478 0.46 -2.87 18.80
N GLU A 479 1.69 -2.57 18.38
CA GLU A 479 2.79 -3.54 18.32
C GLU A 479 3.14 -4.06 19.72
N ILE A 480 3.36 -3.17 20.71
CA ILE A 480 3.68 -3.60 22.08
C ILE A 480 2.52 -4.35 22.73
N LEU A 481 1.29 -3.85 22.58
CA LEU A 481 0.12 -4.52 23.15
C LEU A 481 -0.07 -5.92 22.55
N THR A 482 0.05 -6.06 21.23
CA THR A 482 -0.05 -7.37 20.57
C THR A 482 0.99 -8.34 21.09
N LYS A 483 2.25 -7.89 21.23
CA LYS A 483 3.33 -8.71 21.77
C LYS A 483 3.02 -9.21 23.17
N LEU A 484 2.60 -8.32 24.07
CA LEU A 484 2.23 -8.67 25.45
C LEU A 484 1.06 -9.65 25.53
N MET A 485 0.10 -9.56 24.60
CA MET A 485 -0.98 -10.52 24.48
C MET A 485 -0.47 -11.88 23.97
N GLN A 486 0.35 -11.90 22.93
CA GLN A 486 0.93 -13.14 22.39
C GLN A 486 1.81 -13.85 23.42
N ASP A 487 2.58 -13.12 24.23
CA ASP A 487 3.41 -13.67 25.29
C ASP A 487 2.58 -14.41 26.36
N ALA A 488 1.38 -13.92 26.67
CA ALA A 488 0.46 -14.59 27.59
C ALA A 488 -0.20 -15.85 26.98
N LEU A 489 -0.26 -15.92 25.65
CA LEU A 489 -0.94 -16.98 24.89
C LEU A 489 -0.03 -18.18 24.58
N GLU A 490 1.26 -17.90 24.33
CA GLU A 490 2.29 -18.86 23.90
C GLU A 490 2.37 -20.17 24.71
N PRO A 491 2.19 -20.19 26.05
CA PRO A 491 2.27 -21.43 26.82
C PRO A 491 1.18 -22.46 26.47
N PHE A 492 0.09 -22.03 25.82
CA PHE A 492 -1.07 -22.88 25.55
C PHE A 492 -1.33 -23.08 24.06
N VAL A 493 -1.13 -22.05 23.24
CA VAL A 493 -1.32 -22.11 21.78
C VAL A 493 -0.28 -21.24 21.07
N PRO A 494 0.01 -21.49 19.77
CA PRO A 494 0.99 -20.70 19.04
C PRO A 494 0.68 -19.20 19.06
N ARG A 495 1.73 -18.36 19.12
CA ARG A 495 1.62 -16.89 19.02
C ARG A 495 0.82 -16.44 17.80
N ASP A 496 0.94 -17.18 16.70
CA ASP A 496 0.26 -16.93 15.42
C ASP A 496 -1.27 -17.12 15.47
N THR A 497 -1.86 -17.49 16.62
CA THR A 497 -3.32 -17.51 16.82
C THR A 497 -3.92 -16.09 16.84
N ILE A 498 -3.09 -15.09 17.18
CA ILE A 498 -3.44 -13.67 17.16
C ILE A 498 -2.40 -12.97 16.31
N VAL A 499 -2.82 -12.31 15.23
CA VAL A 499 -1.90 -11.65 14.31
C VAL A 499 -2.32 -10.21 14.08
N LEU A 500 -1.38 -9.28 14.27
CA LEU A 500 -1.52 -7.87 13.91
C LEU A 500 -1.06 -7.68 12.46
N ILE A 501 -1.96 -7.10 11.66
CA ILE A 501 -1.77 -6.78 10.25
C ILE A 501 -1.25 -5.35 10.17
N ASN A 502 -0.11 -5.16 9.51
CA ASN A 502 0.60 -3.88 9.54
C ASN A 502 0.11 -2.94 8.45
N THR A 503 -0.14 -3.43 7.24
CA THR A 503 -0.43 -2.57 6.09
C THR A 503 -1.91 -2.53 5.71
N ARG A 504 -2.36 -1.39 5.16
CA ARG A 504 -3.74 -1.22 4.68
C ARG A 504 -4.03 -2.09 3.45
N GLU A 505 -3.02 -2.37 2.63
CA GLU A 505 -3.14 -3.21 1.44
C GLU A 505 -3.54 -4.64 1.80
N GLN A 506 -2.98 -5.18 2.88
CA GLN A 506 -3.30 -6.51 3.40
C GLN A 506 -4.79 -6.63 3.78
N VAL A 507 -5.47 -5.53 4.13
CA VAL A 507 -6.90 -5.55 4.49
C VAL A 507 -7.77 -5.90 3.29
N ALA A 508 -7.52 -5.30 2.12
CA ALA A 508 -8.30 -5.59 0.93
C ALA A 508 -8.15 -7.06 0.50
N ASP A 509 -6.93 -7.61 0.64
CA ASP A 509 -6.67 -9.03 0.42
C ASP A 509 -7.42 -9.91 1.43
N LEU A 510 -7.37 -9.57 2.73
CA LEU A 510 -8.06 -10.30 3.80
C LEU A 510 -9.57 -10.39 3.58
N LEU A 511 -10.19 -9.31 3.10
CA LEU A 511 -11.63 -9.26 2.83
C LEU A 511 -12.06 -10.22 1.69
N GLN A 512 -11.12 -10.71 0.88
CA GLN A 512 -11.37 -11.72 -0.15
C GLN A 512 -11.14 -13.16 0.34
N LEU A 513 -10.58 -13.35 1.55
CA LEU A 513 -10.23 -14.66 2.10
C LEU A 513 -11.41 -15.34 2.84
N GLY A 514 -12.57 -15.41 2.20
CA GLY A 514 -13.77 -16.05 2.75
C GLY A 514 -13.63 -17.54 3.08
N LYS A 515 -12.56 -18.20 2.60
CA LYS A 515 -12.22 -19.57 2.98
C LYS A 515 -11.57 -19.68 4.37
N TYR A 516 -10.96 -18.61 4.86
CA TYR A 516 -10.15 -18.62 6.09
C TYR A 516 -10.73 -17.72 7.20
N ILE A 517 -11.49 -16.69 6.85
CA ILE A 517 -12.06 -15.71 7.78
C ILE A 517 -13.57 -15.87 7.79
N ASP A 518 -14.15 -16.00 8.98
CA ASP A 518 -15.57 -16.31 9.17
C ASP A 518 -16.41 -15.06 9.50
N LEU A 519 -15.80 -14.01 10.06
CA LEU A 519 -16.49 -12.76 10.39
C LEU A 519 -15.57 -11.54 10.38
N VAL A 520 -16.03 -10.42 9.81
CA VAL A 520 -15.35 -9.11 9.88
C VAL A 520 -16.07 -8.17 10.84
N ILE A 521 -15.34 -7.48 11.71
CA ILE A 521 -15.89 -6.53 12.69
C ILE A 521 -15.20 -5.17 12.53
N PRO A 522 -15.80 -4.21 11.81
CA PRO A 522 -15.29 -2.85 11.72
C PRO A 522 -15.68 -2.01 12.95
N ARG A 523 -14.70 -1.34 13.55
CA ARG A 523 -14.83 -0.47 14.74
C ARG A 523 -14.18 0.88 14.47
N GLY A 524 -14.90 1.76 13.78
CA GLY A 524 -14.37 3.07 13.41
C GLY A 524 -15.44 4.01 12.91
N SER A 525 -15.06 4.90 12.01
CA SER A 525 -15.98 5.82 11.35
C SER A 525 -17.08 5.11 10.54
N ASN A 526 -18.21 5.78 10.32
CA ASN A 526 -19.28 5.28 9.45
C ASN A 526 -18.78 5.01 8.02
N GLU A 527 -17.82 5.81 7.56
CA GLU A 527 -17.17 5.64 6.26
C GLU A 527 -16.35 4.36 6.19
N LEU A 528 -15.56 4.05 7.23
CA LEU A 528 -14.82 2.79 7.33
C LEU A 528 -15.77 1.58 7.26
N VAL A 529 -16.85 1.60 8.06
CA VAL A 529 -17.83 0.51 8.10
C VAL A 529 -18.46 0.30 6.72
N ARG A 530 -18.90 1.37 6.06
CA ARG A 530 -19.47 1.31 4.71
C ARG A 530 -18.46 0.81 3.66
N SER A 531 -17.21 1.23 3.76
CA SER A 531 -16.14 0.77 2.85
C SER A 531 -15.91 -0.73 2.98
N ILE A 532 -15.82 -1.23 4.21
CA ILE A 532 -15.61 -2.66 4.48
C ILE A 532 -16.82 -3.48 4.04
N GLN A 533 -18.05 -3.02 4.31
CA GLN A 533 -19.27 -3.68 3.83
C GLN A 533 -19.33 -3.78 2.31
N LYS A 534 -18.83 -2.78 1.57
CA LYS A 534 -18.77 -2.81 0.11
C LYS A 534 -17.69 -3.74 -0.43
N GLN A 535 -16.54 -3.83 0.25
CA GLN A 535 -15.39 -4.64 -0.18
C GLN A 535 -15.54 -6.12 0.22
N SER A 536 -16.17 -6.40 1.36
CA SER A 536 -16.37 -7.74 1.90
C SER A 536 -17.60 -8.40 1.29
N VAL A 537 -17.43 -9.01 0.11
CA VAL A 537 -18.55 -9.66 -0.61
C VAL A 537 -18.85 -11.05 -0.05
N GLN A 538 -17.84 -11.79 0.40
CA GLN A 538 -17.99 -13.20 0.81
C GLN A 538 -18.08 -13.38 2.33
N ILE A 539 -17.42 -12.52 3.11
CA ILE A 539 -17.35 -12.66 4.56
C ILE A 539 -18.44 -11.79 5.20
N PRO A 540 -19.26 -12.34 6.12
CA PRO A 540 -20.22 -11.56 6.89
C PRO A 540 -19.54 -10.40 7.64
N VAL A 541 -20.20 -9.25 7.71
CA VAL A 541 -19.69 -8.06 8.40
C VAL A 541 -20.62 -7.71 9.56
N LEU A 542 -20.10 -7.73 10.78
CA LEU A 542 -20.81 -7.31 11.99
C LEU A 542 -20.49 -5.85 12.31
N GLY A 543 -21.33 -4.94 11.85
CA GLY A 543 -21.23 -3.52 12.18
C GLY A 543 -22.45 -2.74 11.70
N HIS A 544 -22.80 -1.69 12.43
CA HIS A 544 -23.84 -0.75 12.04
C HIS A 544 -23.18 0.54 11.52
N ALA A 545 -23.54 0.96 10.31
CA ALA A 545 -22.99 2.18 9.71
C ALA A 545 -23.61 3.45 10.30
N GLU A 546 -24.73 3.35 11.02
CA GLU A 546 -25.44 4.48 11.63
C GLU A 546 -25.99 4.06 13.00
N GLY A 547 -25.87 4.96 13.99
CA GLY A 547 -26.38 4.78 15.35
C GLY A 547 -27.33 5.92 15.70
N ILE A 548 -28.41 6.08 14.93
CA ILE A 548 -29.42 7.11 15.19
C ILE A 548 -30.24 6.65 16.40
N CYS A 549 -29.94 7.23 17.56
CA CYS A 549 -30.65 6.99 18.81
C CYS A 549 -31.78 8.02 18.95
N HIS A 550 -32.97 7.57 19.36
CA HIS A 550 -34.10 8.43 19.67
C HIS A 550 -34.40 8.41 21.17
N VAL A 551 -34.70 9.57 21.73
CA VAL A 551 -35.27 9.69 23.08
C VAL A 551 -36.71 10.13 22.91
N PHE A 552 -37.65 9.25 23.25
CA PHE A 552 -39.07 9.57 23.28
C PHE A 552 -39.45 9.97 24.71
N ILE A 553 -39.84 11.23 24.88
CA ILE A 553 -40.33 11.76 26.16
C ILE A 553 -41.85 11.66 26.12
N ASP A 554 -42.39 10.71 26.87
CA ASP A 554 -43.84 10.52 26.97
C ASP A 554 -44.51 11.67 27.73
N LYS A 555 -45.80 11.88 27.49
CA LYS A 555 -46.58 12.94 28.18
C LYS A 555 -46.63 12.75 29.70
N ASP A 556 -46.53 11.52 30.16
CA ASP A 556 -46.60 11.15 31.59
C ASP A 556 -45.19 10.99 32.18
N ALA A 557 -44.14 11.37 31.44
CA ALA A 557 -42.76 11.26 31.89
C ALA A 557 -42.45 12.27 33.02
N ASP A 558 -41.75 11.78 34.04
CA ASP A 558 -41.19 12.62 35.09
C ASP A 558 -40.19 13.63 34.49
N LEU A 559 -40.44 14.91 34.73
CA LEU A 559 -39.70 16.02 34.11
C LEU A 559 -38.21 16.02 34.50
N ASP A 560 -37.90 15.76 35.77
CA ASP A 560 -36.51 15.78 36.25
C ASP A 560 -35.71 14.57 35.73
N MET A 561 -36.36 13.42 35.60
CA MET A 561 -35.79 12.26 34.92
C MET A 561 -35.60 12.53 33.42
N ALA A 562 -36.61 13.08 32.74
CA ALA A 562 -36.54 13.37 31.31
C ALA A 562 -35.39 14.34 30.99
N LEU A 563 -35.20 15.38 31.81
CA LEU A 563 -34.09 16.33 31.67
C LEU A 563 -32.73 15.65 31.92
N ARG A 564 -32.60 14.83 32.96
CA ARG A 564 -31.36 14.08 33.22
C ARG A 564 -31.04 13.10 32.10
N VAL A 565 -32.03 12.36 31.60
CA VAL A 565 -31.84 11.40 30.50
C VAL A 565 -31.46 12.13 29.22
N ALA A 566 -32.18 13.18 28.84
CA ALA A 566 -31.88 13.97 27.65
C ALA A 566 -30.47 14.61 27.72
N SER A 567 -30.08 15.13 28.89
CA SER A 567 -28.76 15.77 29.08
C SER A 567 -27.60 14.77 29.21
N SER A 568 -27.84 13.55 29.68
CA SER A 568 -26.78 12.59 30.05
C SER A 568 -26.00 11.94 28.91
N HIS A 569 -26.50 11.95 27.67
CA HIS A 569 -25.85 11.12 26.63
C HIS A 569 -25.76 11.67 25.20
N TYR A 570 -26.58 12.62 24.76
CA TYR A 570 -26.55 13.07 23.35
C TYR A 570 -26.77 14.58 23.11
N ALA A 571 -26.91 15.38 24.16
CA ALA A 571 -27.45 16.73 24.02
C ALA A 571 -26.64 17.81 24.75
N LYS A 572 -25.30 17.71 24.81
CA LYS A 572 -24.49 18.71 25.51
C LYS A 572 -24.70 20.12 24.93
N GLU A 573 -24.70 20.24 23.60
CA GLU A 573 -24.98 21.51 22.89
C GLU A 573 -26.44 21.96 23.01
N THR A 574 -27.39 21.02 22.95
CA THR A 574 -28.83 21.33 23.07
C THR A 574 -29.18 21.82 24.47
N THR A 575 -28.57 21.23 25.50
CA THR A 575 -28.78 21.60 26.90
C THR A 575 -28.16 22.96 27.21
N GLU A 576 -26.96 23.25 26.69
CA GLU A 576 -26.32 24.57 26.82
C GLU A 576 -27.10 25.69 26.12
N TRP A 577 -27.75 25.40 24.98
CA TRP A 577 -28.60 26.37 24.29
C TRP A 577 -29.91 26.63 25.06
N LEU A 578 -30.55 25.60 25.60
CA LEU A 578 -31.79 25.70 26.37
C LEU A 578 -31.61 26.46 27.68
N ILE A 579 -30.50 26.22 28.39
CA ILE A 579 -30.14 26.95 29.62
C ILE A 579 -29.88 28.44 29.33
N ARG A 580 -29.24 28.76 28.19
CA ARG A 580 -29.00 30.16 27.79
C ARG A 580 -30.27 30.97 27.50
N HIS A 581 -31.38 30.31 27.15
CA HIS A 581 -32.59 30.99 26.68
C HIS A 581 -33.79 30.90 27.64
N ASN A 582 -33.61 30.35 28.84
CA ASN A 582 -34.55 30.44 29.97
C ASN A 582 -36.01 30.00 29.65
N ILE A 583 -36.16 28.90 28.91
CA ILE A 583 -37.46 28.43 28.38
C ILE A 583 -38.14 27.44 29.36
N LYS A 584 -39.40 27.71 29.76
CA LYS A 584 -40.27 26.82 30.57
C LYS A 584 -41.24 26.01 29.70
N PHE A 585 -41.51 24.76 30.10
CA PHE A 585 -42.28 23.76 29.34
C PHE A 585 -43.80 23.84 29.55
N ILE A 586 -44.59 23.58 28.50
CA ILE A 586 -46.05 23.38 28.53
C ILE A 586 -46.42 22.16 27.67
N SER A 587 -47.32 21.31 28.18
CA SER A 587 -47.81 20.03 27.59
C SER A 587 -49.04 20.23 26.68
N LYS A 588 -49.17 19.46 25.58
CA LYS A 588 -50.41 18.69 25.26
C LYS A 588 -50.36 17.71 24.06
N GLU A 589 -50.82 16.48 24.35
CA GLU A 589 -51.85 15.61 23.72
C GLU A 589 -51.97 15.34 22.18
N VAL A 590 -51.91 14.02 21.88
CA VAL A 590 -52.58 13.22 20.80
C VAL A 590 -51.85 13.02 19.44
N ASN A 591 -51.64 11.72 19.15
CA ASN A 591 -50.97 10.99 18.05
C ASN A 591 -51.98 10.63 16.90
N PRO A 592 -51.71 9.88 15.79
CA PRO A 592 -50.58 9.62 14.85
C PRO A 592 -51.04 9.81 13.35
N PRO A 593 -50.58 9.09 12.28
CA PRO A 593 -49.25 8.64 11.84
C PRO A 593 -48.85 9.23 10.45
N LYS A 594 -47.55 9.45 10.21
CA LYS A 594 -46.84 9.29 8.92
C LYS A 594 -45.45 9.92 9.01
N VAL A 595 -44.43 9.07 9.08
CA VAL A 595 -43.05 9.43 8.75
C VAL A 595 -43.02 9.59 7.22
N PRO A 596 -42.59 10.74 6.65
CA PRO A 596 -41.17 10.83 6.27
C PRO A 596 -40.54 12.24 6.29
N LYS A 597 -39.20 12.21 6.36
CA LYS A 597 -38.20 13.27 6.16
C LYS A 597 -38.03 14.26 7.31
N ALA A 598 -36.80 14.28 7.85
CA ALA A 598 -36.31 15.28 8.78
C ALA A 598 -36.64 16.68 8.25
N ARG A 599 -37.52 17.39 8.96
CA ARG A 599 -37.74 18.82 8.73
C ARG A 599 -36.79 19.61 9.62
N PRO A 600 -36.32 20.79 9.17
CA PRO A 600 -35.61 21.72 10.04
C PRO A 600 -36.45 22.01 11.27
N ILE A 601 -35.79 22.06 12.43
CA ILE A 601 -36.41 22.29 13.75
C ILE A 601 -37.28 23.57 13.75
N GLU A 602 -37.00 24.52 12.86
CA GLU A 602 -37.70 25.80 12.70
C GLU A 602 -39.20 25.65 12.33
N ASP A 603 -39.56 24.67 11.49
CA ASP A 603 -40.97 24.45 11.08
C ASP A 603 -41.82 23.82 12.20
N PHE A 604 -41.19 23.03 13.08
CA PHE A 604 -41.85 22.48 14.27
C PHE A 604 -42.26 23.60 15.23
N TRP A 605 -41.42 24.64 15.36
CA TRP A 605 -41.68 25.78 16.23
C TRP A 605 -42.62 26.82 15.62
N SER A 606 -42.62 27.01 14.29
CA SER A 606 -43.58 27.88 13.60
C SER A 606 -45.02 27.33 13.71
N MET A 607 -45.20 26.02 13.54
CA MET A 607 -46.49 25.35 13.70
C MET A 607 -47.00 25.38 15.17
N LEU A 608 -46.08 25.42 16.14
CA LEU A 608 -46.40 25.56 17.57
C LEU A 608 -46.80 27.00 17.90
N ALA A 609 -46.10 27.99 17.33
CA ALA A 609 -46.38 29.42 17.54
C ALA A 609 -47.77 29.83 16.99
N ASP A 610 -48.15 29.30 15.82
CA ASP A 610 -49.43 29.63 15.17
C ASP A 610 -50.64 29.13 15.96
N LYS A 611 -50.52 27.95 16.59
CA LYS A 611 -51.57 27.37 17.46
C LYS A 611 -51.64 27.98 18.87
N LEU A 612 -50.58 28.64 19.33
CA LEU A 612 -50.56 29.33 20.63
C LEU A 612 -51.15 30.75 20.58
N SER A 613 -51.31 31.33 19.39
CA SER A 613 -51.87 32.68 19.19
C SER A 613 -53.38 32.80 19.43
N THR A 614 -54.11 31.68 19.47
CA THR A 614 -55.59 31.64 19.53
C THR A 614 -56.18 31.54 20.94
N PHE A 615 -55.36 31.39 21.98
CA PHE A 615 -55.82 31.17 23.37
C PHE A 615 -55.41 32.28 24.35
N CYS A 616 -56.06 33.43 24.14
CA CYS A 616 -56.39 34.50 25.10
C CYS A 616 -55.58 35.81 25.10
N PRO A 617 -56.27 36.97 25.22
CA PRO A 617 -55.78 38.29 24.84
C PRO A 617 -55.46 39.19 26.05
N LYS A 618 -54.71 40.27 25.76
CA LYS A 618 -54.41 41.46 26.59
C LYS A 618 -53.27 41.31 27.60
N ALA A 619 -52.10 41.85 27.25
CA ALA A 619 -51.71 43.19 27.69
C ALA A 619 -50.45 43.66 26.96
N PHE A 620 -50.40 44.97 26.69
CA PHE A 620 -49.31 45.78 26.15
C PHE A 620 -49.06 45.81 24.62
N ARG A 621 -49.38 46.99 24.05
CA ARG A 621 -49.04 47.43 22.68
C ARG A 621 -47.59 47.93 22.62
N PRO A 622 -46.89 47.80 21.48
CA PRO A 622 -45.49 48.23 21.31
C PRO A 622 -45.39 49.68 20.81
N PRO A 623 -44.24 50.38 20.96
CA PRO A 623 -43.88 51.42 20.01
C PRO A 623 -43.24 50.78 18.77
N VAL A 624 -43.71 51.25 17.62
CA VAL A 624 -43.28 50.92 16.26
C VAL A 624 -41.81 51.29 16.07
N ILE A 625 -41.01 50.43 15.42
CA ILE A 625 -39.70 50.82 14.86
C ILE A 625 -39.70 50.49 13.37
N SER A 626 -39.60 51.55 12.57
CA SER A 626 -39.38 51.54 11.12
C SER A 626 -37.92 51.19 10.77
N HIS A 627 -37.75 50.52 9.62
CA HIS A 627 -36.49 50.15 9.00
C HIS A 627 -35.49 51.30 8.77
N GLY A 628 -34.19 50.95 8.82
CA GLY A 628 -33.04 51.73 8.33
C GLY A 628 -31.77 51.30 9.09
N GLU A 629 -30.87 50.50 8.51
CA GLU A 629 -29.74 50.90 7.65
C GLU A 629 -28.39 50.91 8.39
N HIS A 630 -27.40 50.30 7.73
CA HIS A 630 -25.96 50.61 7.77
C HIS A 630 -25.04 50.25 8.97
N GLN A 631 -24.08 49.37 8.62
CA GLN A 631 -22.62 49.53 8.72
C GLN A 631 -21.84 49.29 10.03
N GLN A 632 -20.74 48.56 9.79
CA GLN A 632 -19.38 48.68 10.33
C GLN A 632 -19.01 47.98 11.66
N ARG A 633 -18.13 46.99 11.49
CA ARG A 633 -17.09 46.58 12.44
C ARG A 633 -16.31 47.79 12.94
N LEU A 634 -16.05 47.88 14.24
CA LEU A 634 -14.72 48.18 14.80
C LEU A 634 -14.70 47.95 16.32
N TYR A 635 -13.79 47.05 16.73
CA TYR A 635 -12.93 47.08 17.91
C TYR A 635 -13.42 47.76 19.21
N SER A 636 -13.46 46.97 20.29
CA SER A 636 -12.48 47.01 21.41
C SER A 636 -13.12 46.70 22.77
N THR A 637 -12.60 45.63 23.37
CA THR A 637 -12.06 45.57 24.74
C THR A 637 -12.76 46.35 25.87
N LYS A 638 -13.29 45.60 26.84
CA LYS A 638 -13.05 45.67 28.32
C LYS A 638 -14.10 44.80 29.01
N MET A 639 -13.76 43.61 29.52
CA MET A 639 -13.18 43.38 30.85
C MET A 639 -13.66 44.38 31.92
N SER A 640 -14.62 43.95 32.74
CA SER A 640 -14.62 44.20 34.18
C SER A 640 -15.80 43.49 34.85
N ASN A 641 -15.48 42.77 35.94
CA ASN A 641 -16.32 42.47 37.10
C ASN A 641 -17.13 41.16 37.08
N TYR A 642 -16.42 40.12 37.52
CA TYR A 642 -16.92 39.16 38.50
C TYR A 642 -17.34 39.90 39.78
N GLU A 643 -18.56 39.70 40.27
CA GLU A 643 -18.93 39.87 41.68
C GLU A 643 -20.25 39.14 42.02
N GLY A 644 -20.24 38.37 43.11
CA GLY A 644 -21.40 37.84 43.87
C GLY A 644 -22.11 36.63 43.26
N ILE A 645 -21.94 35.38 43.71
CA ILE A 645 -22.32 34.82 45.03
C ILE A 645 -23.68 35.33 45.53
N HIS A 646 -24.76 34.56 45.30
CA HIS A 646 -25.52 33.89 46.38
C HIS A 646 -26.78 33.19 45.85
N ALA A 647 -27.02 32.01 46.46
CA ALA A 647 -28.25 31.20 46.55
C ALA A 647 -28.46 30.13 45.47
#